data_AF-A0A1H0ZWK2-F1
#
_entry.id   AF-A0A1H0ZWK2-F1
#
_cell.length_a   1.000
_cell.length_b   1.000
_cell.length_c   1.000
_cell.angle_alpha   90.00
_cell.angle_beta   90.00
_cell.angle_gamma   90.00
#
_symmetry.space_group_name_H-M   'P 1'
#
loop_
_entity.id
_entity.type
_entity.pdbx_description
1 polymer ?
#
loop_
_entity_poly.entity_id
_entity_poly.type
_entity_poly.pdbx_seq_one_letter_code
_entity_poly.pdbx_strand_id
1 'polypeptide(L)'
;MRSEATIWISKRASRAVFCALLLLAAIAPAQAQFATGGSGVHRGRIFWVDWGNNGENVFAGRTITRGFNIGTPASSANRLDITCTLSNATRTGGTTNGLTVYTPGSWQGDGLDDLYNIGGNQPGQGANPNTLSVGLATPGGTTIEFDFACSATLGGVPFGLSGLVFADAEASGGSEYVAARLTSGGTLRVIDEIAQCRGGNTNIRSTVTVTGSPQEVRFAGPTSPGVSCEGNATPSLRAGPALVGFIDGALSARVIARGGGVSAVAVGAVIDLEFSEAIPASYGSAAAHVLNTNWSGGVAVTGGDYNDRANLAVVVPGARLGATIEPDPDAAGAIGGSDVDALPKTTGPLGGGYAAVPPPSSPPGTSYTISNIACTGPAFVAGWIDFDGNGSFDADDRSATASCASGSGTVSLTWTIPADYALQATSYMRLRLSPDEAGVANPAGVAVNGEAEDYRLALPQLVPTLTIAKISTGGVGTFSFSGDNGFATQNLTTTAPNTAVSGTTQSLAAAGTPTTLTEGAAADFTLSGIVCTGLGSGGTATPNLTARTVVLDAAAMAADANITCTFTNSAHANLQITKTNTPASGPTDGSNDTVAVGSTVEYSIVVTNAGPGVADGAVVRDPATTGLTCTNAVCGSETNGAACPSPTDLVSALQSTSGATIPTLPANGSVTFTLTCQVAP
;
A
#
# COMPACT_ATOMS: atom_id res chain seq x y z
N MET A 1 -80.67 26.60 33.98
CA MET A 1 -81.53 26.71 32.78
C MET A 1 -80.98 25.72 31.76
N ARG A 2 -81.55 24.50 31.71
CA ARG A 2 -82.24 23.84 30.56
C ARG A 2 -81.40 23.81 29.26
N SER A 3 -81.17 22.72 28.54
CA SER A 3 -81.65 21.31 28.61
C SER A 3 -80.85 20.42 27.63
N GLU A 4 -80.66 19.17 28.02
CA GLU A 4 -80.74 17.90 27.26
C GLU A 4 -79.92 17.58 25.98
N ALA A 5 -79.14 16.48 26.13
CA ALA A 5 -78.98 15.30 25.26
C ALA A 5 -78.50 15.43 23.81
N THR A 6 -77.45 14.66 23.43
CA THR A 6 -77.58 13.32 22.83
C THR A 6 -76.18 12.81 22.38
N ILE A 7 -75.86 11.57 22.76
CA ILE A 7 -74.68 10.79 22.32
C ILE A 7 -75.04 10.06 21.02
N TRP A 8 -74.23 10.21 19.96
CA TRP A 8 -74.12 9.23 18.88
C TRP A 8 -72.66 9.06 18.44
N ILE A 9 -72.22 7.81 18.47
CA ILE A 9 -70.92 7.31 18.02
C ILE A 9 -70.96 7.20 16.49
N SER A 10 -69.93 7.69 15.79
CA SER A 10 -69.57 7.13 14.49
C SER A 10 -68.05 7.11 14.27
N LYS A 11 -67.64 6.07 13.56
CA LYS A 11 -66.30 5.49 13.44
C LYS A 11 -65.42 6.24 12.41
N ARG A 12 -64.10 6.13 12.65
CA ARG A 12 -62.97 6.15 11.68
C ARG A 12 -62.63 7.48 11.00
N ALA A 13 -61.50 8.05 11.41
CA ALA A 13 -60.38 8.35 10.51
C ALA A 13 -59.13 8.66 11.35
N SER A 14 -58.14 7.78 11.31
CA SER A 14 -56.82 7.98 11.90
C SER A 14 -56.16 9.21 11.26
N ARG A 15 -55.97 10.28 12.04
CA ARG A 15 -55.14 11.41 11.65
C ARG A 15 -53.69 11.06 11.93
N ALA A 16 -52.93 10.83 10.86
CA ALA A 16 -51.48 10.80 10.88
C ALA A 16 -50.96 12.16 11.37
N VAL A 17 -50.15 12.13 12.43
CA VAL A 17 -49.38 13.28 12.89
C VAL A 17 -48.22 13.45 11.91
N PHE A 18 -48.33 14.44 11.02
CA PHE A 18 -47.22 14.87 10.18
C PHE A 18 -46.26 15.68 11.06
N CYS A 19 -45.21 15.02 11.54
CA CYS A 19 -44.08 15.68 12.18
C CYS A 19 -43.30 16.38 11.07
N ALA A 20 -43.40 17.71 10.99
CA ALA A 20 -42.58 18.52 10.10
C ALA A 20 -41.12 18.46 10.61
N LEU A 21 -40.32 17.56 10.05
CA LEU A 21 -38.86 17.68 10.15
C LEU A 21 -38.48 18.98 9.43
N LEU A 22 -38.04 19.98 10.20
CA LEU A 22 -37.15 21.00 9.66
C LEU A 22 -35.88 20.27 9.18
N LEU A 23 -35.77 20.04 7.87
CA LEU A 23 -34.47 19.90 7.24
C LEU A 23 -33.76 21.24 7.46
N LEU A 24 -32.90 21.32 8.48
CA LEU A 24 -31.76 22.22 8.39
C LEU A 24 -30.93 21.69 7.23
N ALA A 25 -31.08 22.30 6.05
CA ALA A 25 -30.06 22.20 5.04
C ALA A 25 -28.77 22.70 5.69
N ALA A 26 -27.83 21.79 5.94
CA ALA A 26 -26.47 22.18 6.30
C ALA A 26 -26.00 23.07 5.15
N ILE A 27 -25.85 24.37 5.44
CA ILE A 27 -25.22 25.30 4.52
C ILE A 27 -23.80 24.75 4.38
N ALA A 28 -23.48 24.16 3.24
CA ALA A 28 -22.12 23.75 2.93
C ALA A 28 -21.21 24.97 3.18
N PRO A 29 -20.06 24.80 3.84
CA PRO A 29 -19.13 25.91 4.02
C PRO A 29 -18.83 26.49 2.64
N ALA A 30 -18.81 27.82 2.51
CA ALA A 30 -18.51 28.49 1.25
C ALA A 30 -17.19 27.92 0.69
N GLN A 31 -17.30 27.08 -0.35
CA GLN A 31 -16.15 26.51 -1.02
C GLN A 31 -15.44 27.62 -1.80
N ALA A 32 -14.13 27.45 -1.96
CA ALA A 32 -13.26 28.34 -2.73
C ALA A 32 -13.85 28.65 -4.12
N GLN A 33 -13.50 29.80 -4.68
CA GLN A 33 -14.00 30.23 -5.98
C GLN A 33 -13.22 29.62 -7.15
N PHE A 34 -12.99 28.31 -7.09
CA PHE A 34 -12.55 27.50 -8.22
C PHE A 34 -13.74 27.29 -9.16
N ALA A 35 -13.45 27.12 -10.44
CA ALA A 35 -14.49 26.73 -11.39
C ALA A 35 -14.91 25.27 -11.12
N THR A 36 -16.21 25.03 -10.99
CA THR A 36 -16.75 23.67 -10.80
C THR A 36 -17.09 22.98 -12.12
N GLY A 37 -17.01 23.71 -13.24
CA GLY A 37 -17.31 23.23 -14.59
C GLY A 37 -16.49 23.93 -15.66
N GLY A 38 -16.72 23.53 -16.92
CA GLY A 38 -15.97 23.99 -18.09
C GLY A 38 -14.88 23.00 -18.52
N SER A 39 -14.20 23.26 -19.64
CA SER A 39 -13.18 22.37 -20.23
C SER A 39 -11.73 22.73 -19.88
N GLY A 40 -11.51 23.79 -19.10
CA GLY A 40 -10.18 24.26 -18.73
C GLY A 40 -9.43 23.24 -17.88
N VAL A 41 -8.13 23.11 -18.05
CA VAL A 41 -7.35 22.03 -17.40
C VAL A 41 -6.88 22.39 -15.99
N HIS A 42 -7.04 23.66 -15.58
CA HIS A 42 -6.55 24.18 -14.29
C HIS A 42 -7.68 24.56 -13.31
N ARG A 43 -8.85 23.92 -13.41
CA ARG A 43 -10.03 24.26 -12.59
C ARG A 43 -9.76 24.20 -11.09
N GLY A 44 -9.00 23.20 -10.63
CA GLY A 44 -8.58 23.05 -9.22
C GLY A 44 -7.37 23.91 -8.81
N ARG A 45 -6.80 24.70 -9.72
CA ARG A 45 -5.56 25.46 -9.50
C ARG A 45 -5.75 26.97 -9.56
N ILE A 46 -6.78 27.44 -10.28
CA ILE A 46 -7.03 28.86 -10.48
C ILE A 46 -8.14 29.34 -9.56
N PHE A 47 -7.75 30.16 -8.59
CA PHE A 47 -8.69 30.98 -7.82
C PHE A 47 -9.03 32.24 -8.62
N TRP A 48 -10.22 32.26 -9.24
CA TRP A 48 -10.73 33.46 -9.90
C TRP A 48 -11.33 34.44 -8.88
N VAL A 49 -11.16 35.75 -9.09
CA VAL A 49 -11.71 36.76 -8.15
C VAL A 49 -13.15 37.14 -8.53
N ASP A 50 -14.12 36.88 -7.65
CA ASP A 50 -15.50 37.40 -7.77
C ASP A 50 -15.53 38.84 -7.31
N TRP A 51 -15.75 39.72 -8.28
CA TRP A 51 -15.78 41.16 -8.06
C TRP A 51 -17.13 41.67 -7.59
N GLY A 52 -18.13 40.80 -7.39
CA GLY A 52 -19.47 41.15 -6.92
C GLY A 52 -20.55 40.94 -7.98
N ASN A 53 -21.56 41.80 -7.98
CA ASN A 53 -22.70 41.63 -8.88
C ASN A 53 -22.37 42.12 -10.29
N ASN A 54 -22.77 41.37 -11.31
CA ASN A 54 -22.64 41.77 -12.71
C ASN A 54 -23.18 43.20 -12.96
N GLY A 55 -22.40 44.03 -13.65
CA GLY A 55 -22.69 45.45 -13.92
C GLY A 55 -22.27 46.44 -12.82
N GLU A 56 -21.80 45.98 -11.65
CA GLU A 56 -21.33 46.86 -10.59
C GLU A 56 -20.04 47.60 -11.01
N ASN A 57 -19.98 48.91 -10.79
CA ASN A 57 -18.80 49.71 -11.14
C ASN A 57 -17.71 49.60 -10.06
N VAL A 58 -16.52 49.14 -10.43
CA VAL A 58 -15.37 48.94 -9.55
C VAL A 58 -14.17 49.83 -9.91
N PHE A 59 -14.38 50.85 -10.75
CA PHE A 59 -13.33 51.78 -11.18
C PHE A 59 -12.61 52.49 -10.02
N ALA A 60 -13.29 52.71 -8.90
CA ALA A 60 -12.68 53.35 -7.73
C ALA A 60 -11.66 52.47 -6.99
N GLY A 61 -11.55 51.19 -7.34
CA GLY A 61 -10.81 50.20 -6.58
C GLY A 61 -11.73 49.27 -5.79
N ARG A 62 -11.28 48.04 -5.57
CA ARG A 62 -11.98 47.04 -4.75
C ARG A 62 -10.99 46.04 -4.18
N THR A 63 -11.18 45.66 -2.93
CA THR A 63 -10.48 44.54 -2.30
C THR A 63 -11.47 43.44 -1.98
N ILE A 64 -11.10 42.21 -2.33
CA ILE A 64 -11.86 41.00 -2.08
C ILE A 64 -10.99 40.06 -1.25
N THR A 65 -11.53 39.62 -0.12
CA THR A 65 -10.99 38.48 0.63
C THR A 65 -11.99 37.34 0.55
N ARG A 66 -11.51 36.16 0.20
CA ARG A 66 -12.26 34.90 0.25
C ARG A 66 -11.36 33.87 0.89
N GLY A 67 -11.96 32.98 1.66
CA GLY A 67 -11.21 31.84 2.15
C GLY A 67 -12.06 30.63 2.37
N PHE A 68 -11.37 29.56 2.68
CA PHE A 68 -11.91 28.23 2.87
C PHE A 68 -10.96 27.44 3.77
N ASN A 69 -11.47 26.37 4.36
CA ASN A 69 -10.66 25.51 5.22
C ASN A 69 -10.06 24.41 4.37
N ILE A 70 -8.74 24.27 4.41
CA ILE A 70 -8.00 23.23 3.69
C ILE A 70 -7.69 22.03 4.60
N GLY A 71 -8.49 21.83 5.64
CA GLY A 71 -8.39 20.67 6.52
C GLY A 71 -9.67 20.50 7.34
N THR A 72 -9.90 19.28 7.82
CA THR A 72 -11.10 18.90 8.57
C THR A 72 -10.74 18.44 9.99
N PRO A 73 -11.45 18.82 11.07
CA PRO A 73 -12.50 19.82 11.09
C PRO A 73 -11.95 21.21 10.71
N ALA A 74 -12.84 22.05 10.19
CA ALA A 74 -12.53 23.43 9.91
C ALA A 74 -12.11 24.15 11.21
N SER A 75 -10.97 24.85 11.17
CA SER A 75 -10.44 25.63 12.28
C SER A 75 -9.81 26.93 11.77
N SER A 76 -9.53 27.88 12.66
CA SER A 76 -8.80 29.09 12.26
C SER A 76 -7.39 28.75 11.76
N ALA A 77 -6.74 27.70 12.27
CA ALA A 77 -5.38 27.32 11.93
C ALA A 77 -5.22 26.76 10.50
N ASN A 78 -6.25 26.09 9.97
CA ASN A 78 -6.27 25.55 8.61
C ASN A 78 -7.11 26.38 7.63
N ARG A 79 -7.44 27.62 8.01
CA ARG A 79 -8.14 28.58 7.16
C ARG A 79 -7.14 29.22 6.20
N LEU A 80 -7.36 29.02 4.90
CA LEU A 80 -6.67 29.72 3.85
C LEU A 80 -7.54 30.89 3.37
N ASP A 81 -7.06 32.11 3.55
CA ASP A 81 -7.71 33.33 3.04
C ASP A 81 -6.85 33.94 1.93
N ILE A 82 -7.43 34.17 0.76
CA ILE A 82 -6.83 34.83 -0.39
C ILE A 82 -7.44 36.23 -0.49
N THR A 83 -6.60 37.25 -0.49
CA THR A 83 -6.96 38.65 -0.61
C THR A 83 -6.40 39.24 -1.89
N CYS A 84 -7.29 39.63 -2.81
CA CYS A 84 -6.95 40.27 -4.07
C CYS A 84 -7.49 41.70 -4.11
N THR A 85 -6.69 42.63 -4.64
CA THR A 85 -7.01 44.05 -4.70
C THR A 85 -6.84 44.57 -6.12
N LEU A 86 -7.87 45.26 -6.59
CA LEU A 86 -7.83 46.17 -7.73
C LEU A 86 -7.70 47.59 -7.22
N SER A 87 -6.71 48.33 -7.73
CA SER A 87 -6.44 49.71 -7.31
C SER A 87 -5.89 50.55 -8.46
N ASN A 88 -5.81 51.87 -8.25
CA ASN A 88 -5.20 52.82 -9.19
C ASN A 88 -5.71 52.67 -10.64
N ALA A 89 -7.01 52.44 -10.81
CA ALA A 89 -7.60 52.34 -12.13
C ALA A 89 -7.51 53.70 -12.83
N THR A 90 -7.01 53.70 -14.07
CA THR A 90 -6.82 54.89 -14.88
C THR A 90 -7.31 54.63 -16.28
N ARG A 91 -7.96 55.62 -16.87
CA ARG A 91 -8.31 55.63 -18.29
C ARG A 91 -7.14 56.19 -19.10
N THR A 92 -6.51 55.34 -19.91
CA THR A 92 -5.40 55.71 -20.80
C THR A 92 -5.84 55.96 -22.25
N GLY A 93 -7.07 55.59 -22.59
CA GLY A 93 -7.71 55.89 -23.87
C GLY A 93 -9.23 56.04 -23.75
N GLY A 94 -9.86 56.84 -24.62
CA GLY A 94 -11.31 57.08 -24.64
C GLY A 94 -11.80 58.17 -23.69
N THR A 95 -13.12 58.21 -23.42
CA THR A 95 -13.79 59.26 -22.63
C THR A 95 -14.56 58.76 -21.41
N THR A 96 -14.74 57.45 -21.22
CA THR A 96 -15.57 56.87 -20.15
C THR A 96 -14.70 56.24 -19.07
N ASN A 97 -15.02 56.47 -17.79
CA ASN A 97 -14.41 55.75 -16.66
C ASN A 97 -15.29 54.54 -16.30
N GLY A 98 -15.38 53.59 -17.23
CA GLY A 98 -16.21 52.40 -17.09
C GLY A 98 -15.35 51.18 -16.83
N LEU A 99 -15.32 50.71 -15.59
CA LEU A 99 -14.81 49.38 -15.25
C LEU A 99 -15.88 48.69 -14.42
N THR A 100 -16.62 47.77 -15.03
CA THR A 100 -17.77 47.10 -14.41
C THR A 100 -17.55 45.61 -14.32
N VAL A 101 -18.05 44.99 -13.26
CA VAL A 101 -18.07 43.53 -13.12
C VAL A 101 -18.81 42.91 -14.30
N TYR A 102 -18.25 41.84 -14.84
CA TYR A 102 -18.76 41.11 -15.99
C TYR A 102 -18.77 39.61 -15.68
N THR A 103 -19.89 38.95 -15.94
CA THR A 103 -19.98 37.48 -15.89
C THR A 103 -19.70 36.93 -17.29
N PRO A 104 -18.60 36.18 -17.52
CA PRO A 104 -18.37 35.52 -18.80
C PRO A 104 -19.57 34.68 -19.22
N GLY A 105 -19.94 34.77 -20.49
CA GLY A 105 -21.20 34.27 -21.02
C GLY A 105 -22.35 35.28 -20.89
N SER A 106 -22.13 36.53 -20.49
CA SER A 106 -23.21 37.55 -20.57
C SER A 106 -23.47 37.98 -22.02
N TRP A 107 -22.43 37.89 -22.85
CA TRP A 107 -22.49 37.99 -24.30
C TRP A 107 -22.16 36.63 -24.91
N GLN A 108 -22.62 36.43 -26.15
CA GLN A 108 -22.31 35.22 -26.88
C GLN A 108 -20.86 35.24 -27.35
N GLY A 109 -20.20 34.08 -27.38
CA GLY A 109 -18.87 33.95 -27.97
C GLY A 109 -17.70 34.12 -27.01
N ASP A 110 -17.99 34.52 -25.77
CA ASP A 110 -17.06 34.44 -24.66
C ASP A 110 -16.47 33.01 -24.58
N GLY A 111 -15.16 32.92 -24.46
CA GLY A 111 -14.48 31.63 -24.33
C GLY A 111 -14.27 31.21 -22.87
N LEU A 112 -14.28 32.16 -21.94
CA LEU A 112 -13.87 31.88 -20.57
C LEU A 112 -14.90 31.08 -19.80
N ASP A 113 -16.20 31.31 -20.00
CA ASP A 113 -17.26 30.50 -19.40
C ASP A 113 -17.26 29.05 -19.92
N ASP A 114 -16.72 28.81 -21.10
CA ASP A 114 -16.49 27.46 -21.58
C ASP A 114 -15.30 26.76 -20.92
N LEU A 115 -14.24 27.50 -20.60
CA LEU A 115 -13.07 26.95 -19.90
C LEU A 115 -13.34 26.82 -18.39
N TYR A 116 -13.90 27.85 -17.77
CA TYR A 116 -14.05 28.02 -16.33
C TYR A 116 -15.43 28.62 -16.01
N ASN A 117 -16.33 27.82 -15.45
CA ASN A 117 -17.65 28.28 -15.01
C ASN A 117 -18.10 27.67 -13.67
N ILE A 118 -19.14 28.28 -13.12
CA ILE A 118 -19.98 27.70 -12.07
C ILE A 118 -21.43 27.75 -12.56
N GLY A 119 -22.12 26.61 -12.57
CA GLY A 119 -23.44 26.46 -13.16
C GLY A 119 -23.35 25.93 -14.59
N GLY A 120 -22.92 26.77 -15.54
CA GLY A 120 -22.75 26.37 -16.93
C GLY A 120 -22.16 27.47 -17.82
N ASN A 121 -22.30 27.29 -19.12
CA ASN A 121 -21.66 28.07 -20.19
C ASN A 121 -22.69 28.65 -21.19
N GLN A 122 -23.92 28.88 -20.74
CA GLN A 122 -24.97 29.43 -21.62
C GLN A 122 -25.05 30.95 -21.51
N PRO A 123 -25.32 31.64 -22.64
CA PRO A 123 -25.47 33.08 -22.63
C PRO A 123 -26.60 33.59 -21.71
N GLY A 124 -26.31 34.48 -20.77
CA GLY A 124 -27.31 35.17 -19.94
C GLY A 124 -28.31 34.24 -19.23
N GLN A 125 -29.61 34.60 -19.20
CA GLN A 125 -30.71 33.85 -18.55
C GLN A 125 -31.06 32.49 -19.22
N GLY A 126 -30.09 31.80 -19.80
CA GLY A 126 -30.26 30.43 -20.29
C GLY A 126 -30.62 29.46 -19.16
N ALA A 127 -30.93 28.21 -19.50
CA ALA A 127 -31.30 27.19 -18.51
C ALA A 127 -30.13 26.83 -17.55
N ASN A 128 -28.91 27.22 -17.91
CA ASN A 128 -27.71 26.95 -17.12
C ASN A 128 -26.65 28.08 -17.24
N PRO A 129 -26.91 29.25 -16.62
CA PRO A 129 -26.04 30.41 -16.72
C PRO A 129 -24.73 30.19 -15.96
N ASN A 130 -23.66 30.83 -16.44
CA ASN A 130 -22.47 31.01 -15.61
C ASN A 130 -22.79 31.98 -14.46
N THR A 131 -22.35 31.63 -13.25
CA THR A 131 -22.49 32.49 -12.05
C THR A 131 -21.16 33.08 -11.59
N LEU A 132 -20.06 32.70 -12.25
CA LEU A 132 -18.71 33.14 -11.93
C LEU A 132 -18.46 34.58 -12.45
N SER A 133 -18.71 35.59 -11.62
CA SER A 133 -18.61 37.02 -11.99
C SER A 133 -17.18 37.58 -11.87
N VAL A 134 -16.31 37.10 -12.75
CA VAL A 134 -14.84 37.28 -12.64
C VAL A 134 -14.24 38.28 -13.63
N GLY A 135 -15.02 38.69 -14.63
CA GLY A 135 -14.58 39.64 -15.64
C GLY A 135 -14.69 41.09 -15.16
N LEU A 136 -13.84 41.94 -15.72
CA LEU A 136 -13.83 43.38 -15.51
C LEU A 136 -13.94 44.06 -16.88
N ALA A 137 -15.15 44.46 -17.25
CA ALA A 137 -15.49 45.00 -18.55
C ALA A 137 -15.20 46.51 -18.66
N THR A 138 -14.62 46.89 -19.80
CA THR A 138 -14.49 48.27 -20.26
C THR A 138 -15.40 48.51 -21.47
N PRO A 139 -16.05 49.69 -21.58
CA PRO A 139 -16.85 50.02 -22.74
C PRO A 139 -16.01 50.38 -23.96
N GLY A 140 -16.67 50.46 -25.11
CA GLY A 140 -16.07 50.68 -26.41
C GLY A 140 -15.31 52.01 -26.51
N GLY A 141 -14.23 51.98 -27.29
CA GLY A 141 -13.32 53.11 -27.49
C GLY A 141 -12.50 53.49 -26.26
N THR A 142 -12.60 52.73 -25.16
CA THR A 142 -11.95 53.04 -23.88
C THR A 142 -10.84 52.03 -23.58
N THR A 143 -9.73 52.52 -23.02
CA THR A 143 -8.66 51.68 -22.48
C THR A 143 -8.52 52.01 -21.00
N ILE A 144 -8.71 51.00 -20.16
CA ILE A 144 -8.53 51.08 -18.71
C ILE A 144 -7.31 50.25 -18.33
N GLU A 145 -6.48 50.81 -17.47
CA GLU A 145 -5.40 50.10 -16.79
C GLU A 145 -5.61 50.17 -15.28
N PHE A 146 -5.27 49.12 -14.53
CA PHE A 146 -5.34 49.10 -13.07
C PHE A 146 -4.25 48.21 -12.48
N ASP A 147 -3.90 48.44 -11.22
CA ASP A 147 -3.00 47.57 -10.47
C ASP A 147 -3.82 46.43 -9.87
N PHE A 148 -3.38 45.20 -10.13
CA PHE A 148 -3.95 44.00 -9.55
C PHE A 148 -2.87 43.31 -8.70
N ALA A 149 -3.21 42.99 -7.46
CA ALA A 149 -2.31 42.27 -6.56
C ALA A 149 -3.08 41.28 -5.70
N CYS A 150 -2.48 40.13 -5.41
CA CYS A 150 -3.04 39.15 -4.48
C CYS A 150 -2.04 38.78 -3.39
N SER A 151 -2.57 38.34 -2.26
CA SER A 151 -1.84 37.79 -1.13
C SER A 151 -2.68 36.69 -0.50
N ALA A 152 -2.05 35.80 0.25
CA ALA A 152 -2.77 34.77 0.98
C ALA A 152 -2.23 34.61 2.40
N THR A 153 -3.08 34.09 3.29
CA THR A 153 -2.68 33.66 4.63
C THR A 153 -3.26 32.30 4.95
N LEU A 154 -2.47 31.43 5.55
CA LEU A 154 -2.90 30.16 6.13
C LEU A 154 -2.80 30.26 7.66
N GLY A 155 -3.91 30.10 8.37
CA GLY A 155 -3.91 30.25 9.83
C GLY A 155 -3.61 31.68 10.29
N GLY A 156 -3.80 32.68 9.42
CA GLY A 156 -3.39 34.06 9.64
C GLY A 156 -1.89 34.33 9.41
N VAL A 157 -1.09 33.32 9.05
CA VAL A 157 0.32 33.46 8.70
C VAL A 157 0.45 33.67 7.18
N PRO A 158 1.34 34.56 6.70
CA PRO A 158 1.55 34.77 5.26
C PRO A 158 1.80 33.46 4.51
N PHE A 159 1.13 33.32 3.38
CA PHE A 159 1.15 32.14 2.53
C PHE A 159 1.47 32.52 1.09
N GLY A 160 2.37 31.76 0.46
CA GLY A 160 2.83 32.00 -0.90
C GLY A 160 1.81 31.51 -1.93
N LEU A 161 1.45 32.37 -2.87
CA LEU A 161 0.72 31.99 -4.08
C LEU A 161 1.72 31.74 -5.21
N SER A 162 1.41 30.83 -6.14
CA SER A 162 2.30 30.49 -7.27
C SER A 162 2.46 31.64 -8.27
N GLY A 163 1.43 32.48 -8.38
CA GLY A 163 1.41 33.65 -9.26
C GLY A 163 0.00 34.19 -9.48
N LEU A 164 -0.14 35.07 -10.46
CA LEU A 164 -1.43 35.62 -10.88
C LEU A 164 -1.86 35.06 -12.22
N VAL A 165 -3.16 35.07 -12.51
CA VAL A 165 -3.67 34.81 -13.86
C VAL A 165 -4.46 36.00 -14.38
N PHE A 166 -4.48 36.12 -15.71
CA PHE A 166 -5.45 36.94 -16.41
C PHE A 166 -5.95 36.20 -17.65
N ALA A 167 -7.18 36.44 -18.06
CA ALA A 167 -7.76 35.87 -19.26
C ALA A 167 -8.73 36.83 -19.92
N ASP A 168 -8.96 36.59 -21.21
CA ASP A 168 -10.05 37.27 -21.91
C ASP A 168 -11.38 36.70 -21.42
N ALA A 169 -12.18 37.54 -20.76
CA ALA A 169 -13.45 37.17 -20.16
C ALA A 169 -14.63 37.37 -21.11
N GLU A 170 -14.42 38.10 -22.20
CA GLU A 170 -15.40 38.42 -23.24
C GLU A 170 -14.83 38.05 -24.61
N ALA A 171 -15.63 38.09 -25.67
CA ALA A 171 -15.17 37.87 -27.02
C ALA A 171 -14.42 39.08 -27.60
N SER A 172 -13.08 39.13 -27.49
CA SER A 172 -12.32 40.20 -28.16
C SER A 172 -12.38 40.12 -29.70
N GLY A 173 -12.54 41.27 -30.36
CA GLY A 173 -12.44 41.44 -31.81
C GLY A 173 -11.85 42.78 -32.27
N GLY A 174 -11.27 42.80 -33.48
CA GLY A 174 -10.81 44.02 -34.13
C GLY A 174 -9.66 44.73 -33.39
N SER A 175 -9.97 45.76 -32.60
CA SER A 175 -8.97 46.55 -31.84
C SER A 175 -8.97 46.25 -30.33
N GLU A 176 -9.78 45.29 -29.90
CA GLU A 176 -9.91 44.82 -28.52
C GLU A 176 -8.74 43.95 -28.10
N TYR A 177 -8.38 44.07 -26.83
CA TYR A 177 -7.42 43.19 -26.19
C TYR A 177 -7.51 43.29 -24.67
N VAL A 178 -7.08 42.22 -24.02
CA VAL A 178 -6.70 42.21 -22.62
C VAL A 178 -5.19 42.03 -22.50
N ALA A 179 -4.58 42.57 -21.45
CA ALA A 179 -3.14 42.47 -21.27
C ALA A 179 -2.73 42.52 -19.81
N ALA A 180 -1.52 42.02 -19.54
CA ALA A 180 -0.83 42.22 -18.29
C ALA A 180 0.59 42.76 -18.54
N ARG A 181 0.96 43.76 -17.74
CA ARG A 181 2.29 44.38 -17.72
C ARG A 181 2.97 44.05 -16.39
N LEU A 182 4.16 43.44 -16.48
CA LEU A 182 4.90 42.87 -15.36
C LEU A 182 5.62 43.97 -14.55
N THR A 183 4.92 44.56 -13.58
CA THR A 183 5.44 45.68 -12.77
C THR A 183 6.39 45.24 -11.66
N SER A 184 6.34 43.96 -11.25
CA SER A 184 7.15 43.42 -10.15
C SER A 184 8.02 42.22 -10.57
N GLY A 185 8.37 42.10 -11.85
CA GLY A 185 9.10 40.94 -12.40
C GLY A 185 8.18 39.77 -12.73
N GLY A 186 8.72 38.54 -12.68
CA GLY A 186 8.03 37.31 -13.07
C GLY A 186 8.15 36.97 -14.56
N THR A 187 7.53 35.87 -14.97
CA THR A 187 7.47 35.41 -16.36
C THR A 187 6.03 35.22 -16.78
N LEU A 188 5.60 35.83 -17.89
CA LEU A 188 4.26 35.62 -18.39
C LEU A 188 4.23 34.42 -19.34
N ARG A 189 3.40 33.44 -19.02
CA ARG A 189 3.17 32.20 -19.76
C ARG A 189 1.73 32.10 -20.22
N VAL A 190 1.44 31.37 -21.29
CA VAL A 190 0.07 30.97 -21.64
C VAL A 190 -0.15 29.53 -21.16
N ILE A 191 -1.20 29.30 -20.37
CA ILE A 191 -1.42 28.02 -19.66
C ILE A 191 -2.68 27.28 -20.10
N ASP A 192 -3.62 27.96 -20.75
CA ASP A 192 -4.85 27.36 -21.25
C ASP A 192 -5.39 28.15 -22.45
N GLU A 193 -6.21 27.50 -23.26
CA GLU A 193 -6.72 28.07 -24.50
C GLU A 193 -8.07 27.47 -24.92
N ILE A 194 -8.87 28.28 -25.61
CA ILE A 194 -9.77 27.84 -26.66
C ILE A 194 -9.13 28.22 -27.98
N ALA A 195 -8.48 27.24 -28.61
CA ALA A 195 -7.70 27.39 -29.84
C ALA A 195 -8.46 28.00 -31.04
N GLN A 196 -9.76 27.77 -31.11
CA GLN A 196 -10.59 28.11 -32.26
C GLN A 196 -12.06 28.13 -31.87
N CYS A 197 -12.90 28.67 -32.76
CA CYS A 197 -14.34 28.51 -32.60
C CYS A 197 -14.70 27.03 -32.44
N ARG A 198 -15.63 26.74 -31.53
CA ARG A 198 -16.28 25.42 -31.48
C ARG A 198 -16.86 25.11 -32.88
N GLY A 199 -16.48 23.97 -33.46
CA GLY A 199 -16.82 23.62 -34.86
C GLY A 199 -15.64 23.66 -35.85
N GLY A 200 -14.43 24.02 -35.40
CA GLY A 200 -13.19 23.70 -36.12
C GLY A 200 -12.69 24.73 -37.13
N ASN A 201 -13.15 25.99 -37.05
CA ASN A 201 -12.63 27.05 -37.93
C ASN A 201 -11.27 27.55 -37.43
N THR A 202 -10.20 27.02 -38.02
CA THR A 202 -8.81 27.29 -37.65
C THR A 202 -8.31 28.68 -38.06
N ASN A 203 -9.09 29.47 -38.82
CA ASN A 203 -8.69 30.80 -39.28
C ASN A 203 -8.96 31.92 -38.26
N ILE A 204 -9.68 31.61 -37.18
CA ILE A 204 -10.11 32.57 -36.16
C ILE A 204 -9.34 32.22 -34.89
N ARG A 205 -8.31 33.03 -34.59
CA ARG A 205 -7.33 32.75 -33.54
C ARG A 205 -7.05 33.98 -32.71
N SER A 206 -6.70 33.77 -31.45
CA SER A 206 -6.13 34.81 -30.60
C SER A 206 -4.68 35.04 -30.99
N THR A 207 -4.24 36.29 -30.89
CA THR A 207 -2.86 36.69 -31.16
C THR A 207 -2.19 37.19 -29.89
N VAL A 208 -0.91 36.85 -29.73
CA VAL A 208 -0.09 37.30 -28.60
C VAL A 208 0.92 38.33 -29.09
N THR A 209 0.93 39.49 -28.44
CA THR A 209 1.91 40.56 -28.71
C THR A 209 2.62 40.95 -27.43
N VAL A 210 3.95 40.96 -27.48
CA VAL A 210 4.82 41.33 -26.36
C VAL A 210 5.53 42.64 -26.67
N THR A 211 5.37 43.65 -25.81
CA THR A 211 5.93 45.00 -26.02
C THR A 211 6.38 45.64 -24.72
N GLY A 212 7.16 46.72 -24.82
CA GLY A 212 7.50 47.59 -23.69
C GLY A 212 8.61 47.10 -22.76
N SER A 213 8.99 47.97 -21.82
CA SER A 213 9.84 47.68 -20.67
C SER A 213 9.30 48.51 -19.49
N PRO A 214 8.71 47.89 -18.44
CA PRO A 214 8.51 46.45 -18.23
C PRO A 214 7.65 45.77 -19.31
N GLN A 215 7.81 44.45 -19.44
CA GLN A 215 7.13 43.63 -20.45
C GLN A 215 5.60 43.68 -20.28
N GLU A 216 4.89 43.98 -21.36
CA GLU A 216 3.45 43.87 -21.50
C GLU A 216 3.10 42.80 -22.53
N VAL A 217 2.25 41.86 -22.14
CA VAL A 217 1.74 40.81 -23.03
C VAL A 217 0.27 41.04 -23.25
N ARG A 218 -0.11 41.21 -24.52
CA ARG A 218 -1.48 41.43 -24.98
C ARG A 218 -2.03 40.17 -25.62
N PHE A 219 -3.23 39.79 -25.23
CA PHE A 219 -4.07 38.84 -25.94
C PHE A 219 -5.12 39.64 -26.70
N ALA A 220 -5.03 39.59 -28.03
CA ALA A 220 -5.98 40.25 -28.91
C ALA A 220 -6.76 39.19 -29.70
N GLY A 221 -8.04 39.47 -29.91
CA GLY A 221 -8.88 38.69 -30.81
C GLY A 221 -8.50 38.87 -32.29
N PRO A 222 -9.18 38.16 -33.20
CA PRO A 222 -8.96 38.26 -34.64
C PRO A 222 -9.20 39.70 -35.17
N THR A 223 -8.30 40.19 -36.02
CA THR A 223 -8.25 41.60 -36.47
C THR A 223 -9.21 41.97 -37.61
N SER A 224 -10.01 41.04 -38.14
CA SER A 224 -10.96 41.29 -39.25
C SER A 224 -12.40 41.01 -38.83
N PRO A 225 -13.37 41.92 -39.08
CA PRO A 225 -14.80 41.72 -38.77
C PRO A 225 -15.52 40.61 -39.57
N GLY A 226 -14.78 39.70 -40.19
CA GLY A 226 -15.30 38.78 -41.21
C GLY A 226 -15.79 37.43 -40.71
N VAL A 227 -15.39 36.97 -39.53
CA VAL A 227 -15.93 35.78 -38.86
C VAL A 227 -15.45 35.78 -37.40
N SER A 228 -16.15 36.46 -36.49
CA SER A 228 -16.04 36.15 -35.06
C SER A 228 -16.82 34.86 -34.79
N CYS A 229 -16.48 34.13 -33.73
CA CYS A 229 -17.18 32.90 -33.38
C CYS A 229 -18.67 33.16 -33.06
N GLU A 230 -19.00 34.38 -32.62
CA GLU A 230 -20.36 34.89 -32.38
C GLU A 230 -21.30 34.74 -33.57
N GLY A 231 -20.78 34.83 -34.80
CA GLY A 231 -21.55 34.74 -36.03
C GLY A 231 -22.06 33.33 -36.35
N ASN A 232 -21.69 32.31 -35.56
CA ASN A 232 -22.07 30.93 -35.82
C ASN A 232 -23.60 30.73 -35.71
N ALA A 233 -24.21 30.11 -36.71
CA ALA A 233 -25.64 29.82 -36.73
C ALA A 233 -26.06 28.87 -35.58
N THR A 234 -25.15 28.02 -35.10
CA THR A 234 -25.36 27.14 -33.96
C THR A 234 -24.83 27.79 -32.68
N PRO A 235 -25.70 28.18 -31.71
CA PRO A 235 -25.27 28.90 -30.51
C PRO A 235 -24.20 28.20 -29.67
N SER A 236 -24.25 26.87 -29.56
CA SER A 236 -23.26 26.07 -28.82
C SER A 236 -21.87 26.03 -29.49
N LEU A 237 -21.75 26.59 -30.69
CA LEU A 237 -20.52 26.66 -31.47
C LEU A 237 -19.91 28.08 -31.50
N ARG A 238 -20.46 29.01 -30.69
CA ARG A 238 -20.08 30.42 -30.75
C ARG A 238 -18.84 30.79 -29.95
N ALA A 239 -18.38 29.97 -29.03
CA ALA A 239 -17.30 30.34 -28.12
C ALA A 239 -15.92 30.37 -28.78
N GLY A 240 -15.09 31.30 -28.30
CA GLY A 240 -13.66 31.41 -28.59
C GLY A 240 -13.31 32.45 -29.66
N PRO A 241 -12.02 32.50 -30.06
CA PRO A 241 -10.85 31.93 -29.37
C PRO A 241 -10.52 32.74 -28.10
N ALA A 242 -9.95 32.09 -27.09
CA ALA A 242 -9.60 32.73 -25.81
C ALA A 242 -8.31 32.14 -25.23
N LEU A 243 -7.52 32.96 -24.53
CA LEU A 243 -6.25 32.56 -23.90
C LEU A 243 -6.26 32.87 -22.41
N VAL A 244 -5.59 32.02 -21.63
CA VAL A 244 -5.34 32.23 -20.19
C VAL A 244 -3.85 32.41 -19.96
N GLY A 245 -3.49 33.56 -19.43
CA GLY A 245 -2.12 33.94 -19.10
C GLY A 245 -1.84 33.73 -17.62
N PHE A 246 -0.67 33.17 -17.32
CA PHE A 246 -0.12 32.99 -15.98
C PHE A 246 1.11 33.88 -15.81
N ILE A 247 1.11 34.68 -14.76
CA ILE A 247 2.21 35.53 -14.32
C ILE A 247 2.95 34.73 -13.24
N ASP A 248 3.93 33.95 -13.70
CA ASP A 248 4.76 33.04 -12.91
C ASP A 248 5.75 33.83 -12.04
N GLY A 249 5.69 33.65 -10.72
CA GLY A 249 6.63 34.24 -9.77
C GLY A 249 6.39 35.71 -9.41
N ALA A 250 5.23 36.28 -9.74
CA ALA A 250 4.84 37.62 -9.29
C ALA A 250 3.38 37.68 -8.82
N LEU A 251 3.16 38.45 -7.75
CA LEU A 251 1.85 38.62 -7.10
C LEU A 251 1.25 40.01 -7.29
N SER A 252 1.81 40.79 -8.21
CA SER A 252 1.24 42.05 -8.67
C SER A 252 1.53 42.28 -10.15
N ALA A 253 0.58 42.87 -10.87
CA ALA A 253 0.76 43.31 -12.25
C ALA A 253 -0.14 44.50 -12.57
N ARG A 254 0.22 45.26 -13.61
CA ARG A 254 -0.68 46.25 -14.21
C ARG A 254 -1.50 45.55 -15.28
N VAL A 255 -2.81 45.47 -15.09
CA VAL A 255 -3.74 44.83 -16.02
C VAL A 255 -4.36 45.89 -16.92
N ILE A 256 -4.54 45.57 -18.19
CA ILE A 256 -5.12 46.45 -19.20
C ILE A 256 -6.28 45.75 -19.89
N ALA A 257 -7.38 46.47 -20.11
CA ALA A 257 -8.45 46.07 -21.01
C ALA A 257 -8.76 47.22 -21.98
N ARG A 258 -8.93 46.89 -23.26
CA ARG A 258 -9.30 47.86 -24.30
C ARG A 258 -10.57 47.38 -25.00
N GLY A 259 -11.63 48.17 -24.90
CA GLY A 259 -12.90 47.93 -25.59
C GLY A 259 -12.92 48.57 -26.97
N GLY A 260 -13.38 47.85 -27.98
CA GLY A 260 -13.80 48.33 -29.29
C GLY A 260 -15.32 48.56 -29.29
N GLY A 261 -16.06 47.59 -28.77
CA GLY A 261 -17.44 47.62 -28.29
C GLY A 261 -17.52 47.34 -26.78
N VAL A 262 -17.14 46.15 -26.32
CA VAL A 262 -16.92 45.80 -24.90
C VAL A 262 -15.72 44.85 -24.88
N SER A 263 -14.86 44.94 -23.87
CA SER A 263 -13.85 43.91 -23.62
C SER A 263 -13.73 43.72 -22.13
N ALA A 264 -13.55 42.49 -21.68
CA ALA A 264 -13.47 42.18 -20.26
C ALA A 264 -12.24 41.33 -19.96
N VAL A 265 -11.53 41.67 -18.89
CA VAL A 265 -10.41 40.87 -18.39
C VAL A 265 -10.84 40.16 -17.11
N ALA A 266 -10.68 38.84 -17.06
CA ALA A 266 -10.75 38.09 -15.80
C ALA A 266 -9.37 38.05 -15.17
N VAL A 267 -9.33 38.10 -13.83
CA VAL A 267 -8.08 38.05 -13.07
C VAL A 267 -8.23 37.13 -11.85
N GLY A 268 -7.12 36.53 -11.45
CA GLY A 268 -7.10 35.50 -10.41
C GLY A 268 -5.70 35.26 -9.85
N ALA A 269 -5.61 34.30 -8.93
CA ALA A 269 -4.37 33.77 -8.40
C ALA A 269 -4.28 32.27 -8.66
N VAL A 270 -3.05 31.76 -8.79
CA VAL A 270 -2.81 30.31 -8.86
C VAL A 270 -2.42 29.81 -7.48
N ILE A 271 -3.10 28.76 -7.06
CA ILE A 271 -2.77 27.99 -5.87
C ILE A 271 -3.02 26.52 -6.18
N ASP A 272 -2.05 25.69 -5.87
CA ASP A 272 -2.18 24.25 -6.03
C ASP A 272 -2.34 23.62 -4.65
N LEU A 273 -3.44 22.89 -4.47
CA LEU A 273 -3.76 22.17 -3.24
C LEU A 273 -3.97 20.71 -3.58
N GLU A 274 -3.45 19.86 -2.71
CA GLU A 274 -3.61 18.42 -2.77
C GLU A 274 -4.29 17.96 -1.48
N PHE A 275 -5.34 17.18 -1.59
CA PHE A 275 -6.06 16.63 -0.45
C PHE A 275 -5.98 15.12 -0.53
N SER A 276 -5.63 14.50 0.60
CA SER A 276 -5.74 13.05 0.71
C SER A 276 -7.17 12.58 0.42
N GLU A 277 -7.29 11.36 -0.09
CA GLU A 277 -8.54 10.80 -0.55
C GLU A 277 -9.55 10.55 0.58
N ALA A 278 -10.79 10.25 0.19
CA ALA A 278 -11.92 10.04 1.07
C ALA A 278 -11.83 8.73 1.88
N ILE A 279 -10.96 8.68 2.90
CA ILE A 279 -10.97 7.64 3.94
C ILE A 279 -12.08 7.91 4.98
N PRO A 280 -12.51 6.90 5.77
CA PRO A 280 -13.55 7.10 6.77
C PRO A 280 -13.24 8.25 7.75
N ALA A 281 -14.27 9.01 8.13
CA ALA A 281 -14.10 10.19 8.98
C ALA A 281 -13.53 9.88 10.39
N SER A 282 -13.52 8.61 10.81
CA SER A 282 -12.89 8.17 12.06
C SER A 282 -11.38 8.39 12.08
N TYR A 283 -10.72 8.34 10.91
CA TYR A 283 -9.27 8.59 10.77
C TYR A 283 -8.88 10.06 10.96
N GLY A 284 -9.86 10.92 11.29
CA GLY A 284 -9.68 12.33 11.56
C GLY A 284 -9.63 13.17 10.28
N SER A 285 -8.82 14.23 10.33
CA SER A 285 -8.65 15.15 9.20
C SER A 285 -8.16 14.43 7.95
N ALA A 286 -8.69 14.83 6.79
CA ALA A 286 -7.92 14.70 5.57
C ALA A 286 -6.57 15.42 5.74
N ALA A 287 -5.50 14.80 5.26
CA ALA A 287 -4.24 15.50 5.08
C ALA A 287 -4.42 16.43 3.88
N ALA A 288 -3.88 17.63 3.98
CA ALA A 288 -3.80 18.52 2.82
C ALA A 288 -2.37 18.99 2.67
N HIS A 289 -1.91 19.02 1.44
CA HIS A 289 -0.63 19.56 1.06
C HIS A 289 -0.84 20.70 0.10
N VAL A 290 -0.05 21.75 0.26
CA VAL A 290 0.09 22.76 -0.77
C VAL A 290 1.09 22.21 -1.77
N LEU A 291 0.84 22.28 -3.07
CA LEU A 291 1.81 21.84 -4.05
C LEU A 291 2.71 23.01 -4.44
N ASN A 292 4.02 22.83 -4.30
CA ASN A 292 5.00 23.76 -4.88
C ASN A 292 5.25 23.37 -6.33
N THR A 293 4.38 23.83 -7.22
CA THR A 293 4.46 23.50 -8.65
C THR A 293 5.42 24.43 -9.37
N ASN A 294 6.21 23.87 -10.29
CA ASN A 294 6.99 24.65 -11.23
C ASN A 294 6.29 24.66 -12.58
N TRP A 295 6.56 25.67 -13.40
CA TRP A 295 6.00 25.77 -14.75
C TRP A 295 7.12 25.79 -15.80
N SER A 296 6.91 25.06 -16.90
CA SER A 296 7.83 24.98 -18.03
C SER A 296 7.11 25.25 -19.34
N GLY A 297 7.83 25.81 -20.32
CA GLY A 297 7.25 26.19 -21.61
C GLY A 297 6.29 27.38 -21.54
N GLY A 298 5.54 27.62 -22.61
CA GLY A 298 4.48 28.63 -22.69
C GLY A 298 4.87 30.10 -22.55
N VAL A 299 6.16 30.44 -22.45
CA VAL A 299 6.62 31.82 -22.24
C VAL A 299 6.20 32.70 -23.40
N ALA A 300 5.35 33.68 -23.13
CA ALA A 300 4.72 34.50 -24.15
C ALA A 300 5.76 35.26 -25.01
N VAL A 301 5.59 35.15 -26.33
CA VAL A 301 6.41 35.84 -27.35
C VAL A 301 5.48 36.40 -28.42
N THR A 302 5.88 37.52 -29.04
CA THR A 302 5.11 38.13 -30.13
C THR A 302 4.98 37.15 -31.30
N GLY A 303 3.73 36.88 -31.69
CA GLY A 303 3.42 35.97 -32.79
C GLY A 303 3.52 34.47 -32.45
N GLY A 304 3.70 34.10 -31.18
CA GLY A 304 3.64 32.70 -30.76
C GLY A 304 2.24 32.10 -30.98
N ASP A 305 2.17 30.85 -31.45
CA ASP A 305 0.90 30.14 -31.68
C ASP A 305 0.47 29.39 -30.41
N TYR A 306 -0.19 30.12 -29.50
CA TYR A 306 -0.84 29.56 -28.30
C TYR A 306 -2.30 29.19 -28.56
N ASN A 307 -2.61 28.83 -29.80
CA ASN A 307 -3.84 28.11 -30.15
C ASN A 307 -3.50 26.64 -30.47
N ASP A 308 -2.29 26.22 -30.12
CA ASP A 308 -1.83 24.84 -30.14
C ASP A 308 -1.37 24.51 -28.72
N ARG A 309 -2.11 23.58 -28.08
CA ARG A 309 -1.83 23.10 -26.73
C ARG A 309 -0.39 22.65 -26.51
N ALA A 310 0.32 22.21 -27.56
CA ALA A 310 1.73 21.82 -27.45
C ALA A 310 2.66 23.00 -27.08
N ASN A 311 2.23 24.24 -27.34
CA ASN A 311 3.00 25.46 -27.02
C ASN A 311 2.63 26.06 -25.67
N LEU A 312 1.63 25.53 -24.97
CA LEU A 312 1.23 26.00 -23.65
C LEU A 312 2.25 25.61 -22.57
N ALA A 313 2.24 26.36 -21.48
CA ALA A 313 3.01 26.00 -20.31
C ALA A 313 2.39 24.79 -19.61
N VAL A 314 3.27 23.88 -19.21
CA VAL A 314 2.91 22.67 -18.49
C VAL A 314 3.44 22.75 -17.06
N VAL A 315 2.67 22.16 -16.15
CA VAL A 315 3.09 21.98 -14.77
C VAL A 315 4.19 20.92 -14.73
N VAL A 316 5.27 21.24 -14.03
CA VAL A 316 6.35 20.31 -13.69
C VAL A 316 6.22 20.01 -12.20
N PRO A 317 5.73 18.81 -11.83
CA PRO A 317 5.58 18.43 -10.43
C PRO A 317 6.93 18.44 -9.72
N GLY A 318 6.93 18.93 -8.48
CA GLY A 318 8.09 18.92 -7.60
C GLY A 318 8.34 17.55 -6.98
N ALA A 319 8.78 17.56 -5.72
CA ALA A 319 8.85 16.34 -4.94
C ALA A 319 7.44 15.78 -4.71
N ARG A 320 7.27 14.48 -4.96
CA ARG A 320 5.96 13.83 -5.03
C ARG A 320 6.03 12.34 -4.78
N LEU A 321 4.91 11.76 -4.40
CA LEU A 321 4.69 10.34 -4.45
C LEU A 321 4.41 9.93 -5.90
N GLY A 322 4.88 8.73 -6.25
CA GLY A 322 4.75 8.16 -7.59
C GLY A 322 5.13 9.07 -8.77
N ALA A 323 4.35 9.02 -9.84
CA ALA A 323 4.67 9.60 -11.14
C ALA A 323 3.89 10.88 -11.45
N THR A 324 2.65 10.98 -11.01
CA THR A 324 1.75 12.10 -11.28
C THR A 324 1.26 12.75 -9.98
N ILE A 325 0.75 13.98 -10.08
CA ILE A 325 -0.01 14.64 -9.00
C ILE A 325 -1.19 15.32 -9.66
N GLU A 326 -2.39 15.09 -9.15
CA GLU A 326 -3.62 15.74 -9.61
C GLU A 326 -4.24 16.55 -8.46
N PRO A 327 -4.08 17.90 -8.45
CA PRO A 327 -4.59 18.72 -7.36
C PRO A 327 -6.08 18.52 -7.13
N ASP A 328 -6.42 17.98 -5.96
CA ASP A 328 -7.80 17.80 -5.57
C ASP A 328 -8.41 19.08 -4.98
N PRO A 329 -9.67 19.42 -5.34
CA PRO A 329 -10.34 20.61 -4.81
C PRO A 329 -10.80 20.42 -3.34
N ASP A 330 -10.96 19.16 -2.91
CA ASP A 330 -11.36 18.76 -1.56
C ASP A 330 -11.04 17.28 -1.29
N ALA A 331 -11.25 16.83 -0.06
CA ALA A 331 -11.00 15.44 0.36
C ALA A 331 -12.08 14.43 -0.08
N ALA A 332 -12.82 14.71 -1.16
CA ALA A 332 -13.80 13.77 -1.73
C ALA A 332 -13.21 12.86 -2.81
N GLY A 333 -11.92 13.02 -3.13
CA GLY A 333 -11.17 12.16 -4.04
C GLY A 333 -11.35 10.67 -3.71
N ALA A 334 -11.45 9.82 -4.73
CA ALA A 334 -11.65 8.40 -4.53
C ALA A 334 -10.35 7.74 -4.08
N ILE A 335 -10.38 6.95 -3.01
CA ILE A 335 -9.21 6.19 -2.53
C ILE A 335 -8.60 5.37 -3.67
N GLY A 336 -7.30 5.54 -3.89
CA GLY A 336 -6.61 4.91 -5.02
C GLY A 336 -6.93 5.55 -6.38
N GLY A 337 -7.21 6.85 -6.41
CA GLY A 337 -7.45 7.70 -7.59
C GLY A 337 -6.35 7.64 -8.66
N SER A 338 -6.43 8.44 -9.72
CA SER A 338 -5.49 8.35 -10.86
C SER A 338 -4.03 8.55 -10.44
N ASP A 339 -3.83 9.54 -9.59
CA ASP A 339 -2.57 10.07 -9.09
C ASP A 339 -2.08 9.40 -7.80
N VAL A 340 -2.93 8.61 -7.13
CA VAL A 340 -2.50 7.66 -6.08
C VAL A 340 -1.67 6.53 -6.70
N ASP A 341 -0.42 6.81 -7.05
CA ASP A 341 0.39 5.95 -7.91
C ASP A 341 1.79 5.63 -7.34
N ALA A 342 2.04 5.96 -6.06
CA ALA A 342 3.23 5.50 -5.34
C ALA A 342 3.35 3.97 -5.26
N LEU A 343 2.22 3.26 -5.25
CA LEU A 343 2.14 1.80 -5.18
C LEU A 343 1.16 1.27 -6.23
N PRO A 344 1.42 0.07 -6.80
CA PRO A 344 0.45 -0.57 -7.67
C PRO A 344 -0.84 -0.88 -6.89
N LYS A 345 -1.98 -0.88 -7.58
CA LYS A 345 -3.30 -1.05 -6.98
C LYS A 345 -3.99 -2.33 -7.48
N THR A 346 -4.82 -2.91 -6.63
CA THR A 346 -5.72 -4.03 -6.93
C THR A 346 -7.15 -3.73 -6.49
N THR A 347 -8.04 -4.70 -6.70
CA THR A 347 -9.41 -4.69 -6.19
C THR A 347 -9.54 -5.59 -4.97
N GLY A 348 -10.41 -5.18 -4.04
CA GLY A 348 -10.76 -5.94 -2.84
C GLY A 348 -12.24 -5.79 -2.50
N PRO A 349 -12.64 -6.13 -1.27
CA PRO A 349 -14.04 -6.13 -0.82
C PRO A 349 -14.82 -4.82 -1.08
N LEU A 350 -14.16 -3.66 -1.00
CA LEU A 350 -14.78 -2.35 -1.24
C LEU A 350 -14.54 -1.77 -2.65
N GLY A 351 -14.08 -2.59 -3.60
CA GLY A 351 -13.74 -2.16 -4.96
C GLY A 351 -12.24 -1.87 -5.13
N GLY A 352 -11.89 -0.87 -5.94
CA GLY A 352 -10.50 -0.49 -6.22
C GLY A 352 -9.77 0.17 -5.05
N GLY A 353 -8.49 0.50 -5.26
CA GLY A 353 -7.66 1.26 -4.31
C GLY A 353 -6.94 0.43 -3.25
N TYR A 354 -6.91 -0.89 -3.38
CA TYR A 354 -6.10 -1.73 -2.48
C TYR A 354 -4.64 -1.71 -2.91
N ALA A 355 -3.71 -1.39 -2.02
CA ALA A 355 -2.28 -1.47 -2.32
C ALA A 355 -1.89 -2.92 -2.63
N ALA A 356 -1.19 -3.13 -3.75
CA ALA A 356 -0.70 -4.41 -4.23
C ALA A 356 0.63 -4.78 -3.54
N VAL A 357 0.63 -4.81 -2.21
CA VAL A 357 1.83 -5.07 -1.40
C VAL A 357 1.73 -6.43 -0.69
N PRO A 358 2.84 -7.12 -0.43
CA PRO A 358 2.82 -8.31 0.40
C PRO A 358 2.26 -7.95 1.78
N PRO A 359 1.23 -8.63 2.30
CA PRO A 359 0.70 -8.32 3.61
C PRO A 359 1.72 -8.67 4.71
N PRO A 360 1.56 -8.10 5.92
CA PRO A 360 2.30 -8.55 7.09
C PRO A 360 2.11 -10.06 7.29
N SER A 361 3.22 -10.78 7.42
CA SER A 361 3.24 -12.24 7.65
C SER A 361 4.07 -12.63 8.87
N SER A 362 4.70 -11.64 9.50
CA SER A 362 5.51 -11.78 10.69
C SER A 362 4.72 -11.28 11.91
N PRO A 363 5.11 -11.70 13.11
CA PRO A 363 4.36 -11.35 14.31
C PRO A 363 4.45 -9.91 14.78
N PRO A 364 3.55 -9.48 15.69
CA PRO A 364 3.74 -8.27 16.46
C PRO A 364 5.14 -8.13 17.08
N GLY A 365 5.65 -6.91 17.12
CA GLY A 365 7.01 -6.58 17.55
C GLY A 365 8.09 -6.78 16.48
N THR A 366 7.77 -7.37 15.34
CA THR A 366 8.71 -7.51 14.20
C THR A 366 8.53 -6.40 13.17
N SER A 367 9.53 -6.26 12.29
CA SER A 367 9.49 -5.26 11.22
C SER A 367 8.66 -5.72 10.03
N TYR A 368 7.72 -4.87 9.59
CA TYR A 368 7.04 -4.98 8.31
C TYR A 368 7.59 -3.90 7.38
N THR A 369 8.04 -4.27 6.17
CA THR A 369 8.64 -3.32 5.23
C THR A 369 7.94 -3.39 3.88
N ILE A 370 7.43 -2.25 3.42
CA ILE A 370 7.01 -2.07 2.04
C ILE A 370 8.17 -1.43 1.30
N SER A 371 8.72 -2.18 0.35
CA SER A 371 9.79 -1.70 -0.54
C SER A 371 9.20 -1.16 -1.83
N ASN A 372 9.94 -0.29 -2.51
CA ASN A 372 9.61 0.24 -3.83
C ASN A 372 8.37 1.17 -3.85
N ILE A 373 8.15 1.93 -2.78
CA ILE A 373 7.19 3.04 -2.82
C ILE A 373 7.78 4.08 -3.78
N ALA A 374 7.12 4.32 -4.91
CA ALA A 374 7.59 5.26 -5.90
C ALA A 374 7.54 6.68 -5.34
N CYS A 375 8.59 7.44 -5.59
CA CYS A 375 8.72 8.82 -5.11
C CYS A 375 9.68 9.60 -6.01
N THR A 376 9.53 10.92 -6.03
CA THR A 376 10.48 11.86 -6.61
C THR A 376 10.97 12.80 -5.52
N GLY A 377 12.29 12.80 -5.27
CA GLY A 377 12.94 13.64 -4.25
C GLY A 377 13.64 14.89 -4.81
N PRO A 378 14.29 15.69 -3.94
CA PRO A 378 14.55 15.40 -2.52
C PRO A 378 13.33 15.67 -1.62
N ALA A 379 12.98 14.70 -0.78
CA ALA A 379 11.92 14.81 0.22
C ALA A 379 12.04 13.75 1.33
N PHE A 380 11.20 13.90 2.35
CA PHE A 380 10.97 12.93 3.41
C PHE A 380 9.63 12.23 3.21
N VAL A 381 9.56 10.95 3.54
CA VAL A 381 8.37 10.12 3.40
C VAL A 381 8.10 9.39 4.72
N ALA A 382 6.84 9.38 5.14
CA ALA A 382 6.36 8.55 6.25
C ALA A 382 5.00 7.96 5.88
N GLY A 383 4.66 6.83 6.49
CA GLY A 383 3.37 6.19 6.28
C GLY A 383 2.73 5.71 7.57
N TRP A 384 1.41 5.56 7.54
CA TRP A 384 0.59 5.06 8.65
C TRP A 384 -0.28 3.93 8.15
N ILE A 385 -0.36 2.83 8.89
CA ILE A 385 -1.23 1.68 8.60
C ILE A 385 -2.02 1.40 9.87
N ASP A 386 -3.34 1.44 9.81
CA ASP A 386 -4.20 1.09 10.96
C ASP A 386 -4.19 -0.43 11.18
N PHE A 387 -3.24 -0.90 11.99
CA PHE A 387 -3.01 -2.32 12.19
C PHE A 387 -4.08 -2.97 13.06
N ASP A 388 -4.64 -2.26 14.04
CA ASP A 388 -5.59 -2.78 15.04
C ASP A 388 -7.06 -2.64 14.61
N GLY A 389 -7.34 -1.84 13.58
CA GLY A 389 -8.65 -1.67 12.98
C GLY A 389 -9.60 -0.82 13.80
N ASN A 390 -9.05 0.03 14.65
CA ASN A 390 -9.85 0.91 15.50
C ASN A 390 -10.41 2.12 14.73
N GLY A 391 -9.99 2.33 13.47
CA GLY A 391 -10.45 3.39 12.61
C GLY A 391 -9.72 4.71 12.80
N SER A 392 -8.55 4.72 13.45
CA SER A 392 -7.63 5.86 13.56
C SER A 392 -6.22 5.51 13.10
N PHE A 393 -5.39 6.55 12.91
CA PHE A 393 -3.94 6.38 12.75
C PHE A 393 -3.26 6.76 14.07
N ASP A 394 -2.83 5.75 14.80
CA ASP A 394 -2.22 5.88 16.12
C ASP A 394 -0.69 6.04 16.03
N ALA A 395 -0.06 6.23 17.19
CA ALA A 395 1.37 6.51 17.27
C ALA A 395 2.23 5.32 16.80
N ASP A 396 1.76 4.10 17.02
CA ASP A 396 2.39 2.84 16.63
C ASP A 396 2.05 2.37 15.22
N ASP A 397 1.08 3.00 14.56
CA ASP A 397 0.80 2.82 13.13
C ASP A 397 1.85 3.47 12.22
N ARG A 398 2.66 4.40 12.77
CA ARG A 398 3.60 5.22 12.02
C ARG A 398 4.87 4.46 11.65
N SER A 399 5.31 4.58 10.40
CA SER A 399 6.60 4.09 9.93
C SER A 399 7.77 4.93 10.49
N ALA A 400 8.98 4.39 10.40
CA ALA A 400 10.15 5.27 10.40
C ALA A 400 10.09 6.24 9.21
N THR A 401 10.56 7.49 9.41
CA THR A 401 10.70 8.46 8.32
C THR A 401 11.87 8.03 7.42
N ALA A 402 11.63 7.99 6.11
CA ALA A 402 12.64 7.68 5.11
C ALA A 402 12.91 8.90 4.22
N SER A 403 14.10 8.95 3.61
CA SER A 403 14.45 10.01 2.66
C SER A 403 14.29 9.50 1.23
N CYS A 404 13.44 10.19 0.45
CA CYS A 404 13.43 10.07 -1.00
C CYS A 404 14.49 11.02 -1.54
N ALA A 405 15.67 10.50 -1.87
CA ALA A 405 16.77 11.32 -2.39
C ALA A 405 16.49 11.82 -3.82
N SER A 406 17.15 12.90 -4.24
CA SER A 406 17.09 13.36 -5.63
C SER A 406 17.55 12.26 -6.60
N GLY A 407 16.73 11.96 -7.60
CA GLY A 407 16.99 10.88 -8.56
C GLY A 407 16.72 9.46 -8.03
N SER A 408 16.32 9.31 -6.76
CA SER A 408 15.75 8.07 -6.24
C SER A 408 14.36 7.91 -6.83
N GLY A 409 14.11 6.84 -7.59
CA GLY A 409 12.79 6.55 -8.13
C GLY A 409 11.85 5.86 -7.13
N THR A 410 12.39 5.40 -6.01
CA THR A 410 11.64 4.70 -4.96
C THR A 410 12.25 4.92 -3.56
N VAL A 411 11.47 4.58 -2.53
CA VAL A 411 11.86 4.52 -1.12
C VAL A 411 11.28 3.26 -0.45
N SER A 412 11.85 2.84 0.67
CA SER A 412 11.29 1.79 1.53
C SER A 412 10.83 2.38 2.85
N LEU A 413 9.63 2.01 3.29
CA LEU A 413 9.11 2.33 4.62
C LEU A 413 9.02 1.07 5.46
N THR A 414 9.42 1.20 6.72
CA THR A 414 9.42 0.11 7.70
C THR A 414 8.60 0.50 8.92
N TRP A 415 7.69 -0.38 9.29
CA TRP A 415 6.86 -0.34 10.49
C TRP A 415 7.32 -1.41 11.48
N THR A 416 7.00 -1.23 12.75
CA THR A 416 6.94 -2.35 13.70
C THR A 416 5.49 -2.78 13.80
N ILE A 417 5.18 -4.05 13.61
CA ILE A 417 3.81 -4.56 13.71
C ILE A 417 3.37 -4.40 15.19
N PRO A 418 2.27 -3.70 15.50
CA PRO A 418 1.89 -3.43 16.88
C PRO A 418 1.25 -4.65 17.56
N ALA A 419 1.23 -4.64 18.90
CA ALA A 419 0.83 -5.77 19.74
C ALA A 419 -0.67 -6.13 19.61
N ASP A 420 -1.48 -5.15 19.23
CA ASP A 420 -2.93 -5.20 19.07
C ASP A 420 -3.36 -5.36 17.60
N TYR A 421 -2.44 -5.76 16.70
CA TYR A 421 -2.75 -6.13 15.32
C TYR A 421 -4.03 -6.97 15.22
N ALA A 422 -4.95 -6.54 14.35
CA ALA A 422 -6.22 -7.22 14.10
C ALA A 422 -6.33 -7.69 12.65
N LEU A 423 -6.97 -8.85 12.46
CA LEU A 423 -7.40 -9.31 11.14
C LEU A 423 -8.45 -8.35 10.59
N GLN A 424 -8.19 -7.81 9.40
CA GLN A 424 -9.09 -6.89 8.71
C GLN A 424 -9.11 -7.18 7.21
N ALA A 425 -10.30 -7.45 6.68
CA ALA A 425 -10.50 -7.55 5.24
C ALA A 425 -10.29 -6.20 4.53
N THR A 426 -10.44 -5.09 5.24
CA THR A 426 -10.06 -3.74 4.80
C THR A 426 -9.56 -2.95 6.01
N SER A 427 -8.33 -2.47 5.91
CA SER A 427 -7.74 -1.38 6.69
C SER A 427 -7.30 -0.28 5.71
N TYR A 428 -6.75 0.82 6.22
CA TYR A 428 -6.30 1.97 5.45
C TYR A 428 -4.82 2.26 5.72
N MET A 429 -4.16 2.78 4.70
CA MET A 429 -2.80 3.28 4.79
C MET A 429 -2.72 4.66 4.18
N ARG A 430 -2.04 5.57 4.87
CA ARG A 430 -1.69 6.88 4.34
C ARG A 430 -0.21 6.96 4.12
N LEU A 431 0.21 7.43 2.96
CA LEU A 431 1.58 7.84 2.69
C LEU A 431 1.60 9.37 2.63
N ARG A 432 2.58 10.00 3.29
CA ARG A 432 2.83 11.43 3.15
C ARG A 432 4.27 11.66 2.73
N LEU A 433 4.44 12.61 1.81
CA LEU A 433 5.73 13.08 1.36
C LEU A 433 5.80 14.60 1.52
N SER A 434 6.96 15.12 1.93
CA SER A 434 7.21 16.56 1.99
C SER A 434 8.71 16.85 1.87
N PRO A 435 9.12 17.91 1.14
CA PRO A 435 10.47 18.46 1.21
C PRO A 435 10.94 18.78 2.64
N ASP A 436 10.01 19.11 3.55
CA ASP A 436 10.29 19.40 4.95
C ASP A 436 9.83 18.24 5.85
N GLU A 437 10.71 17.73 6.70
CA GLU A 437 10.39 16.59 7.58
C GLU A 437 9.17 16.86 8.50
N ALA A 438 8.96 18.12 8.91
CA ALA A 438 7.80 18.51 9.71
C ALA A 438 6.46 18.28 8.96
N GLY A 439 6.46 18.31 7.62
CA GLY A 439 5.28 18.06 6.80
C GLY A 439 4.81 16.59 6.81
N VAL A 440 5.65 15.66 7.27
CA VAL A 440 5.33 14.24 7.43
C VAL A 440 5.37 13.77 8.90
N ALA A 441 5.28 14.70 9.84
CA ALA A 441 5.29 14.38 11.26
C ALA A 441 3.99 13.68 11.71
N ASN A 442 2.85 14.06 11.14
CA ASN A 442 1.52 13.60 11.54
C ASN A 442 0.74 13.01 10.35
N PRO A 443 -0.18 12.05 10.57
CA PRO A 443 -1.00 11.48 9.50
C PRO A 443 -2.05 12.46 8.95
N ALA A 444 -2.37 13.50 9.72
CA ALA A 444 -3.42 14.46 9.42
C ALA A 444 -2.92 15.90 9.46
N GLY A 445 -3.73 16.84 8.98
CA GLY A 445 -3.43 18.27 9.01
C GLY A 445 -2.70 18.78 7.76
N VAL A 446 -2.49 20.10 7.74
CA VAL A 446 -2.00 20.82 6.57
C VAL A 446 -0.47 20.87 6.55
N ALA A 447 0.11 20.53 5.42
CA ALA A 447 1.52 20.77 5.11
C ALA A 447 1.63 21.85 4.01
N VAL A 448 2.67 22.69 4.10
CA VAL A 448 2.88 23.81 3.17
C VAL A 448 3.58 23.41 1.86
N ASN A 449 3.92 22.13 1.72
CA ASN A 449 4.50 21.51 0.53
C ASN A 449 4.29 19.98 0.59
N GLY A 450 4.47 19.28 -0.53
CA GLY A 450 4.46 17.81 -0.59
C GLY A 450 3.12 17.25 -1.06
N GLU A 451 2.80 16.01 -0.66
CA GLU A 451 1.62 15.27 -1.12
C GLU A 451 1.23 14.21 -0.09
N ALA A 452 -0.02 13.77 -0.14
CA ALA A 452 -0.51 12.61 0.61
C ALA A 452 -1.31 11.68 -0.32
N GLU A 453 -1.10 10.37 -0.19
CA GLU A 453 -1.83 9.35 -0.93
C GLU A 453 -2.37 8.29 0.04
N ASP A 454 -3.65 7.95 -0.10
CA ASP A 454 -4.35 6.95 0.70
C ASP A 454 -4.67 5.69 -0.09
N TYR A 455 -4.44 4.56 0.57
CA TYR A 455 -4.66 3.22 0.06
C TYR A 455 -5.54 2.44 1.02
N ARG A 456 -6.24 1.44 0.47
CA ARG A 456 -6.78 0.32 1.26
C ARG A 456 -5.72 -0.76 1.38
N LEU A 457 -5.71 -1.48 2.49
CA LEU A 457 -4.92 -2.70 2.66
C LEU A 457 -5.79 -3.83 3.20
N ALA A 458 -5.39 -5.07 2.91
CA ALA A 458 -5.87 -6.24 3.61
C ALA A 458 -4.84 -6.64 4.66
N LEU A 459 -5.28 -6.77 5.91
CA LEU A 459 -4.47 -7.23 7.02
C LEU A 459 -4.93 -8.64 7.35
N PRO A 460 -4.23 -9.69 6.88
CA PRO A 460 -4.67 -11.07 7.07
C PRO A 460 -4.50 -11.50 8.52
N GLN A 461 -5.07 -12.66 8.85
CA GLN A 461 -4.82 -13.29 10.12
C GLN A 461 -3.35 -13.72 10.18
N LEU A 462 -2.63 -13.26 11.20
CA LEU A 462 -1.31 -13.79 11.52
C LEU A 462 -1.49 -15.18 12.17
N VAL A 463 -0.71 -16.15 11.73
CA VAL A 463 -0.81 -17.56 12.15
C VAL A 463 0.54 -18.08 12.62
N PRO A 464 0.57 -18.96 13.65
CA PRO A 464 1.82 -19.53 14.13
C PRO A 464 2.52 -20.36 13.07
N THR A 465 3.84 -20.44 13.19
CA THR A 465 4.68 -21.34 12.38
C THR A 465 5.22 -22.49 13.22
N LEU A 466 5.26 -23.68 12.62
CA LEU A 466 5.63 -24.91 13.31
C LEU A 466 6.71 -25.66 12.53
N THR A 467 7.78 -26.01 13.23
CA THR A 467 8.88 -26.83 12.73
C THR A 467 9.02 -28.09 13.57
N ILE A 468 9.07 -29.25 12.91
CA ILE A 468 9.45 -30.49 13.58
C ILE A 468 10.95 -30.67 13.46
N ALA A 469 11.60 -30.96 14.58
CA ALA A 469 12.97 -31.47 14.59
C ALA A 469 12.95 -32.93 15.04
N LYS A 470 13.83 -33.75 14.46
CA LYS A 470 13.91 -35.16 14.76
C LYS A 470 15.31 -35.59 15.13
N ILE A 471 15.44 -36.23 16.28
CA ILE A 471 16.65 -36.92 16.73
C ILE A 471 16.38 -38.42 16.79
N SER A 472 17.31 -39.24 16.32
CA SER A 472 17.35 -40.68 16.58
C SER A 472 18.63 -41.03 17.31
N THR A 473 18.54 -41.75 18.42
CA THR A 473 19.69 -42.17 19.23
C THR A 473 20.00 -43.63 18.97
N GLY A 474 21.28 -43.99 18.92
CA GLY A 474 21.73 -45.39 18.74
C GLY A 474 21.56 -45.97 17.33
N GLY A 475 20.96 -45.22 16.40
CA GLY A 475 20.71 -45.62 15.02
C GLY A 475 20.11 -44.49 14.20
N VAL A 476 19.88 -44.74 12.91
CA VAL A 476 19.26 -43.80 11.97
C VAL A 476 18.01 -44.41 11.34
N GLY A 477 17.06 -43.57 10.95
CA GLY A 477 15.79 -44.00 10.37
C GLY A 477 14.95 -42.84 9.83
N THR A 478 13.85 -43.21 9.19
CA THR A 478 12.85 -42.30 8.63
C THR A 478 11.61 -42.30 9.51
N PHE A 479 11.12 -41.12 9.88
CA PHE A 479 9.99 -40.93 10.79
C PHE A 479 8.93 -40.05 10.13
N SER A 480 7.67 -40.49 10.14
CA SER A 480 6.56 -39.73 9.59
C SER A 480 5.91 -38.87 10.65
N PHE A 481 5.54 -37.65 10.29
CA PHE A 481 4.86 -36.69 11.15
C PHE A 481 3.60 -36.18 10.50
N SER A 482 2.51 -36.18 11.24
CA SER A 482 1.25 -35.55 10.87
C SER A 482 0.78 -34.61 11.98
N GLY A 483 -0.19 -33.76 11.66
CA GLY A 483 -0.83 -32.89 12.64
C GLY A 483 -2.19 -32.41 12.15
N ASP A 484 -2.90 -31.72 13.02
CA ASP A 484 -4.11 -30.98 12.70
C ASP A 484 -3.79 -29.50 12.41
N ASN A 485 -4.80 -28.62 12.44
CA ASN A 485 -4.66 -27.18 12.19
C ASN A 485 -3.90 -26.83 10.89
N GLY A 486 -4.13 -27.62 9.83
CA GLY A 486 -3.52 -27.40 8.52
C GLY A 486 -2.08 -27.86 8.36
N PHE A 487 -1.48 -28.49 9.37
CA PHE A 487 -0.12 -29.04 9.26
C PHE A 487 -0.06 -30.16 8.22
N ALA A 488 0.75 -30.00 7.18
CA ALA A 488 0.98 -30.99 6.15
C ALA A 488 1.93 -32.09 6.64
N THR A 489 1.55 -33.34 6.37
CA THR A 489 2.37 -34.51 6.70
C THR A 489 3.75 -34.43 6.05
N GLN A 490 4.80 -34.73 6.82
CA GLN A 490 6.18 -34.77 6.34
C GLN A 490 6.96 -35.94 6.93
N ASN A 491 7.99 -36.39 6.22
CA ASN A 491 8.91 -37.43 6.69
C ASN A 491 10.27 -36.81 6.97
N LEU A 492 10.89 -37.21 8.08
CA LEU A 492 12.23 -36.79 8.47
C LEU A 492 13.15 -38.01 8.55
N THR A 493 14.21 -37.99 7.74
CA THR A 493 15.24 -39.02 7.74
C THR A 493 16.46 -38.51 8.48
N THR A 494 16.80 -39.18 9.56
CA THR A 494 18.06 -38.97 10.28
C THR A 494 19.19 -39.67 9.53
N THR A 495 20.35 -39.02 9.39
CA THR A 495 21.52 -39.58 8.67
C THR A 495 22.71 -39.84 9.59
N ALA A 496 22.68 -39.30 10.80
CA ALA A 496 23.64 -39.58 11.86
C ALA A 496 22.91 -39.68 13.21
N PRO A 497 23.27 -40.65 14.08
CA PRO A 497 22.70 -40.74 15.42
C PRO A 497 22.98 -39.47 16.23
N ASN A 498 22.06 -39.13 17.14
CA ASN A 498 22.13 -37.98 18.05
C ASN A 498 22.23 -36.61 17.36
N THR A 499 22.02 -36.55 16.05
CA THR A 499 22.03 -35.31 15.26
C THR A 499 20.61 -34.97 14.87
N ALA A 500 20.18 -33.74 15.15
CA ALA A 500 18.84 -33.28 14.80
C ALA A 500 18.73 -33.04 13.29
N VAL A 501 17.61 -33.47 12.70
CA VAL A 501 17.18 -33.10 11.35
C VAL A 501 15.88 -32.33 11.48
N SER A 502 15.85 -31.10 10.97
CA SER A 502 14.66 -30.25 10.95
C SER A 502 13.88 -30.44 9.66
N GLY A 503 12.55 -30.49 9.77
CA GLY A 503 11.64 -30.46 8.65
C GLY A 503 11.37 -29.06 8.14
N THR A 504 10.52 -29.00 7.12
CA THR A 504 10.04 -27.73 6.60
C THR A 504 9.20 -27.03 7.66
N THR A 505 9.49 -25.75 7.91
CA THR A 505 8.65 -24.87 8.72
C THR A 505 7.33 -24.63 7.99
N GLN A 506 6.21 -24.81 8.69
CA GLN A 506 4.87 -24.67 8.11
C GLN A 506 4.06 -23.63 8.88
N SER A 507 3.35 -22.76 8.17
CA SER A 507 2.30 -21.92 8.75
C SER A 507 1.06 -22.76 9.02
N LEU A 508 0.47 -22.60 10.19
CA LEU A 508 -0.78 -23.29 10.53
C LEU A 508 -2.00 -22.55 9.95
N ALA A 509 -3.15 -23.23 9.94
CA ALA A 509 -4.38 -22.69 9.37
C ALA A 509 -5.01 -21.58 10.23
N ALA A 510 -4.88 -21.67 11.55
CA ALA A 510 -5.43 -20.69 12.48
C ALA A 510 -4.58 -20.52 13.74
N ALA A 511 -4.51 -19.28 14.22
CA ALA A 511 -4.00 -18.96 15.56
C ALA A 511 -5.02 -19.34 16.65
N GLY A 512 -4.56 -19.54 17.88
CA GLY A 512 -5.38 -19.85 19.06
C GLY A 512 -6.07 -21.22 19.03
N THR A 513 -5.84 -22.02 17.99
CA THR A 513 -6.45 -23.34 17.82
C THR A 513 -5.49 -24.41 18.35
N PRO A 514 -5.83 -25.14 19.43
CA PRO A 514 -4.99 -26.21 19.94
C PRO A 514 -4.57 -27.17 18.82
N THR A 515 -3.29 -27.51 18.79
CA THR A 515 -2.70 -28.28 17.68
C THR A 515 -2.04 -29.53 18.22
N THR A 516 -2.39 -30.68 17.64
CA THR A 516 -1.81 -31.98 17.96
C THR A 516 -0.85 -32.41 16.87
N LEU A 517 0.39 -32.70 17.25
CA LEU A 517 1.37 -33.34 16.38
C LEU A 517 1.50 -34.81 16.74
N THR A 518 1.61 -35.66 15.72
CA THR A 518 1.74 -37.10 15.86
C THR A 518 2.94 -37.60 15.07
N GLU A 519 3.81 -38.37 15.72
CA GLU A 519 4.79 -39.18 15.03
C GLU A 519 4.20 -40.56 14.74
N GLY A 520 4.24 -40.99 13.48
CA GLY A 520 3.85 -42.34 13.08
C GLY A 520 4.66 -43.42 13.82
N ALA A 521 4.08 -44.61 13.95
CA ALA A 521 4.78 -45.74 14.54
C ALA A 521 6.02 -46.10 13.70
N ALA A 522 7.17 -46.24 14.37
CA ALA A 522 8.42 -46.71 13.79
C ALA A 522 8.81 -47.99 14.52
N ALA A 523 8.71 -49.15 13.85
CA ALA A 523 8.76 -50.47 14.48
C ALA A 523 10.03 -50.73 15.30
N ASP A 524 11.19 -50.28 14.80
CA ASP A 524 12.49 -50.50 15.45
C ASP A 524 12.93 -49.34 16.37
N PHE A 525 11.98 -48.49 16.77
CA PHE A 525 12.26 -47.27 17.52
C PHE A 525 11.21 -47.00 18.60
N THR A 526 11.68 -46.74 19.83
CA THR A 526 10.84 -46.21 20.90
C THR A 526 10.97 -44.70 20.97
N LEU A 527 9.84 -43.99 20.98
CA LEU A 527 9.83 -42.55 21.24
C LEU A 527 10.17 -42.30 22.71
N SER A 528 11.28 -41.60 22.96
CA SER A 528 11.84 -41.39 24.30
C SER A 528 11.71 -39.94 24.78
N GLY A 529 11.39 -38.98 23.91
CA GLY A 529 11.13 -37.61 24.35
C GLY A 529 10.49 -36.73 23.28
N ILE A 530 9.72 -35.74 23.73
CA ILE A 530 9.24 -34.61 22.91
C ILE A 530 9.48 -33.33 23.71
N VAL A 531 10.13 -32.34 23.11
CA VAL A 531 10.34 -31.02 23.71
C VAL A 531 9.98 -29.95 22.69
N CYS A 532 9.08 -29.04 23.06
CA CYS A 532 8.70 -27.91 22.22
C CYS A 532 9.20 -26.59 22.81
N THR A 533 9.64 -25.69 21.94
CA THR A 533 10.14 -24.35 22.27
C THR A 533 9.48 -23.31 21.36
N GLY A 534 9.54 -22.04 21.73
CA GLY A 534 8.91 -20.96 20.96
C GLY A 534 7.38 -20.91 21.08
N LEU A 535 6.82 -21.51 22.13
CA LEU A 535 5.40 -21.46 22.44
C LEU A 535 4.97 -20.01 22.72
N GLY A 536 3.74 -19.67 22.34
CA GLY A 536 3.11 -18.42 22.74
C GLY A 536 3.08 -18.22 24.26
N SER A 537 3.01 -16.96 24.69
CA SER A 537 3.08 -16.59 26.12
C SER A 537 2.02 -17.31 26.95
N GLY A 538 2.45 -17.98 28.04
CA GLY A 538 1.58 -18.79 28.90
C GLY A 538 1.13 -20.13 28.31
N GLY A 539 1.57 -20.47 27.09
CA GLY A 539 1.26 -21.71 26.41
C GLY A 539 2.02 -22.92 26.93
N THR A 540 1.41 -24.09 26.74
CA THR A 540 2.00 -25.37 27.14
C THR A 540 2.03 -26.40 26.01
N ALA A 541 3.04 -27.27 26.07
CA ALA A 541 3.14 -28.47 25.26
C ALA A 541 2.97 -29.68 26.17
N THR A 542 2.07 -30.59 25.83
CA THR A 542 1.76 -31.81 26.60
C THR A 542 2.12 -33.05 25.80
N PRO A 543 3.33 -33.61 25.98
CA PRO A 543 3.75 -34.86 25.35
C PRO A 543 3.00 -36.09 25.87
N ASN A 544 2.69 -37.02 24.96
CA ASN A 544 2.27 -38.39 25.26
C ASN A 544 3.13 -39.36 24.45
N LEU A 545 4.17 -39.91 25.09
CA LEU A 545 5.16 -40.75 24.40
C LEU A 545 4.57 -42.08 23.92
N THR A 546 3.60 -42.63 24.65
CA THR A 546 2.92 -43.88 24.27
C THR A 546 2.03 -43.70 23.05
N ALA A 547 1.29 -42.59 22.99
CA ALA A 547 0.48 -42.24 21.83
C ALA A 547 1.31 -41.64 20.68
N ARG A 548 2.59 -41.33 20.94
CA ARG A 548 3.51 -40.63 20.03
C ARG A 548 3.00 -39.26 19.60
N THR A 549 2.35 -38.54 20.52
CA THR A 549 1.76 -37.24 20.24
C THR A 549 2.28 -36.14 21.18
N VAL A 550 2.16 -34.89 20.75
CA VAL A 550 2.21 -33.71 21.63
C VAL A 550 1.04 -32.79 21.30
N VAL A 551 0.31 -32.36 22.32
CA VAL A 551 -0.74 -31.36 22.19
C VAL A 551 -0.18 -30.02 22.62
N LEU A 552 -0.25 -29.04 21.73
CA LEU A 552 0.05 -27.64 22.00
C LEU A 552 -1.27 -26.93 22.26
N ASP A 553 -1.42 -26.30 23.41
CA ASP A 553 -2.68 -25.63 23.77
C ASP A 553 -2.92 -24.35 22.96
N ALA A 554 -4.11 -23.75 23.13
CA ALA A 554 -4.50 -22.54 22.41
C ALA A 554 -3.52 -21.37 22.65
N ALA A 555 -3.01 -21.21 23.86
CA ALA A 555 -2.07 -20.14 24.21
C ALA A 555 -0.68 -20.37 23.58
N ALA A 556 -0.24 -21.63 23.48
CA ALA A 556 0.97 -21.98 22.75
C ALA A 556 0.85 -21.63 21.27
N MET A 557 -0.35 -21.68 20.71
CA MET A 557 -0.70 -21.37 19.32
C MET A 557 -1.01 -19.89 19.09
N ALA A 558 -0.40 -18.98 19.86
CA ALA A 558 -0.50 -17.55 19.62
C ALA A 558 -0.13 -17.21 18.16
N ALA A 559 -0.72 -16.14 17.62
CA ALA A 559 -0.55 -15.74 16.22
C ALA A 559 0.93 -15.55 15.81
N ASP A 560 1.79 -15.32 16.79
CA ASP A 560 3.22 -15.05 16.67
C ASP A 560 4.14 -16.22 17.01
N ALA A 561 3.60 -17.34 17.46
CA ALA A 561 4.42 -18.42 17.97
C ALA A 561 5.24 -19.06 16.84
N ASN A 562 6.57 -19.01 16.94
CA ASN A 562 7.48 -19.73 16.06
C ASN A 562 8.01 -20.96 16.79
N ILE A 563 7.30 -22.07 16.60
CA ILE A 563 7.42 -23.23 17.45
C ILE A 563 8.31 -24.26 16.80
N THR A 564 9.22 -24.81 17.60
CA THR A 564 9.98 -26.01 17.22
C THR A 564 9.70 -27.13 18.21
N CYS A 565 9.14 -28.24 17.73
CA CYS A 565 8.96 -29.47 18.50
C CYS A 565 9.98 -30.52 18.09
N THR A 566 10.86 -30.90 19.03
CA THR A 566 11.89 -31.91 18.83
C THR A 566 11.42 -33.26 19.37
N PHE A 567 11.25 -34.23 18.47
CA PHE A 567 10.95 -35.61 18.82
C PHE A 567 12.27 -36.42 18.86
N THR A 568 12.43 -37.26 19.88
CA THR A 568 13.61 -38.11 20.05
C THR A 568 13.19 -39.57 20.12
N ASN A 569 13.70 -40.41 19.22
CA ASN A 569 13.52 -41.85 19.30
C ASN A 569 14.84 -42.56 19.60
N SER A 570 14.75 -43.69 20.30
CA SER A 570 15.87 -44.58 20.56
C SER A 570 15.71 -45.87 19.76
N ALA A 571 16.75 -46.20 18.99
CA ALA A 571 16.78 -47.37 18.12
C ALA A 571 16.88 -48.67 18.93
N HIS A 572 16.20 -49.72 18.46
CA HIS A 572 16.34 -51.08 18.96
C HIS A 572 17.42 -51.83 18.20
N ALA A 573 18.19 -52.66 18.90
CA ALA A 573 19.00 -53.68 18.26
C ALA A 573 18.10 -54.82 17.75
N ASN A 574 18.44 -55.39 16.59
CA ASN A 574 17.73 -56.52 16.01
C ASN A 574 18.72 -57.69 15.86
N LEU A 575 18.84 -58.50 16.92
CA LEU A 575 19.76 -59.63 16.97
C LEU A 575 19.16 -60.85 16.29
N GLN A 576 19.94 -61.46 15.39
CA GLN A 576 19.64 -62.71 14.70
C GLN A 576 20.81 -63.67 14.91
N ILE A 577 20.50 -64.96 15.07
CA ILE A 577 21.49 -66.02 15.21
C ILE A 577 21.13 -67.17 14.28
N THR A 578 22.12 -67.70 13.58
CA THR A 578 22.00 -68.90 12.75
C THR A 578 23.13 -69.85 13.10
N LYS A 579 22.88 -71.16 12.95
CA LYS A 579 23.85 -72.22 13.22
C LYS A 579 23.73 -73.28 12.13
N THR A 580 24.85 -73.84 11.68
CA THR A 580 24.91 -74.88 10.65
C THR A 580 26.16 -75.75 10.83
N ASN A 581 26.10 -77.01 10.42
CA ASN A 581 27.28 -77.89 10.26
C ASN A 581 27.74 -78.02 8.79
N THR A 582 27.09 -77.31 7.86
CA THR A 582 27.43 -77.25 6.44
C THR A 582 27.65 -75.80 5.99
N PRO A 583 28.60 -75.05 6.59
CA PRO A 583 28.75 -73.61 6.35
C PRO A 583 28.97 -73.23 4.88
N ALA A 584 29.48 -74.14 4.05
CA ALA A 584 29.62 -73.94 2.60
C ALA A 584 28.27 -73.82 1.86
N SER A 585 27.18 -74.34 2.43
CA SER A 585 25.82 -74.31 1.89
C SER A 585 25.02 -73.07 2.35
N GLY A 586 25.60 -72.23 3.20
CA GLY A 586 24.95 -71.05 3.78
C GLY A 586 24.92 -71.09 5.31
N PRO A 587 24.40 -70.05 5.97
CA PRO A 587 24.51 -69.88 7.43
C PRO A 587 23.46 -70.68 8.23
N THR A 588 22.43 -71.23 7.58
CA THR A 588 21.32 -71.96 8.21
C THR A 588 21.50 -73.47 8.08
N ASP A 589 21.16 -74.22 9.13
CA ASP A 589 21.17 -75.69 9.14
C ASP A 589 20.23 -76.30 8.08
N GLY A 590 20.71 -77.27 7.32
CA GLY A 590 19.92 -77.96 6.31
C GLY A 590 19.08 -79.10 6.90
N SER A 591 17.88 -79.34 6.35
CA SER A 591 16.98 -80.41 6.85
C SER A 591 17.51 -81.84 6.70
N ASN A 592 18.59 -82.03 5.93
CA ASN A 592 19.22 -83.34 5.67
C ASN A 592 20.68 -83.38 6.19
N ASP A 593 21.07 -82.41 7.01
CA ASP A 593 22.42 -82.36 7.56
C ASP A 593 22.60 -83.47 8.60
N THR A 594 23.63 -84.28 8.41
CA THR A 594 23.97 -85.40 9.29
C THR A 594 25.43 -85.33 9.70
N VAL A 595 25.74 -85.87 10.87
CA VAL A 595 27.11 -86.02 11.36
C VAL A 595 27.38 -87.50 11.62
N ALA A 596 28.58 -87.98 11.28
CA ALA A 596 28.94 -89.37 11.47
C ALA A 596 29.55 -89.58 12.87
N VAL A 597 29.18 -90.67 13.52
CA VAL A 597 29.77 -91.10 14.80
C VAL A 597 31.29 -91.21 14.67
N GLY A 598 32.02 -90.65 15.64
CA GLY A 598 33.48 -90.64 15.66
C GLY A 598 34.14 -89.61 14.72
N SER A 599 33.37 -88.86 13.92
CA SER A 599 33.93 -87.83 13.04
C SER A 599 34.26 -86.54 13.80
N THR A 600 35.20 -85.76 13.27
CA THR A 600 35.34 -84.35 13.62
C THR A 600 34.45 -83.53 12.69
N VAL A 601 33.63 -82.66 13.25
CA VAL A 601 32.70 -81.79 12.53
C VAL A 601 32.99 -80.34 12.87
N GLU A 602 32.82 -79.46 11.88
CA GLU A 602 32.89 -78.03 12.04
C GLU A 602 31.48 -77.43 12.03
N TYR A 603 31.17 -76.62 13.04
CA TYR A 603 29.93 -75.86 13.11
C TYR A 603 30.22 -74.37 12.94
N SER A 604 29.36 -73.66 12.22
CA SER A 604 29.38 -72.21 12.13
C SER A 604 28.17 -71.62 12.83
N ILE A 605 28.38 -70.58 13.64
CA ILE A 605 27.33 -69.76 14.26
C ILE A 605 27.54 -68.33 13.76
N VAL A 606 26.57 -67.81 13.01
CA VAL A 606 26.60 -66.41 12.58
C VAL A 606 25.67 -65.61 13.47
N VAL A 607 26.23 -64.62 14.17
CA VAL A 607 25.47 -63.64 14.95
C VAL A 607 25.44 -62.34 14.16
N THR A 608 24.24 -61.87 13.85
CA THR A 608 24.00 -60.66 13.05
C THR A 608 23.17 -59.68 13.85
N ASN A 609 23.53 -58.40 13.80
CA ASN A 609 22.65 -57.31 14.21
C ASN A 609 22.08 -56.65 12.96
N ALA A 610 20.80 -56.88 12.65
CA ALA A 610 20.14 -56.26 11.51
C ALA A 610 19.87 -54.75 11.70
N GLY A 611 20.16 -54.20 12.89
CA GLY A 611 19.97 -52.79 13.20
C GLY A 611 18.49 -52.41 13.39
N PRO A 612 18.18 -51.10 13.46
CA PRO A 612 19.08 -49.95 13.31
C PRO A 612 19.89 -49.60 14.56
N GLY A 613 19.59 -50.19 15.71
CA GLY A 613 20.30 -49.97 16.97
C GLY A 613 21.61 -50.74 17.07
N VAL A 614 22.56 -50.24 17.86
CA VAL A 614 23.79 -50.96 18.22
C VAL A 614 23.51 -52.09 19.22
N ALA A 615 24.22 -53.20 19.09
CA ALA A 615 24.10 -54.37 19.95
C ALA A 615 25.42 -54.70 20.67
N ASP A 616 26.26 -53.69 20.90
CA ASP A 616 27.53 -53.84 21.61
C ASP A 616 27.31 -54.49 22.97
N GLY A 617 28.17 -55.45 23.33
CA GLY A 617 28.01 -56.23 24.55
C GLY A 617 27.03 -57.39 24.44
N ALA A 618 26.43 -57.66 23.26
CA ALA A 618 25.60 -58.83 23.04
C ALA A 618 26.33 -60.12 23.46
N VAL A 619 25.62 -61.01 24.13
CA VAL A 619 26.16 -62.26 24.66
C VAL A 619 25.67 -63.43 23.82
N VAL A 620 26.60 -64.16 23.19
CA VAL A 620 26.30 -65.40 22.48
C VAL A 620 26.62 -66.60 23.36
N ARG A 621 25.78 -67.63 23.26
CA ARG A 621 25.94 -68.90 23.98
C ARG A 621 25.69 -70.05 23.03
N ASP A 622 26.51 -71.08 23.18
CA ASP A 622 26.32 -72.36 22.51
C ASP A 622 26.47 -73.47 23.55
N PRO A 623 25.40 -73.85 24.27
CA PRO A 623 25.47 -74.83 25.34
C PRO A 623 26.06 -76.17 24.88
N ALA A 624 26.91 -76.79 25.72
CA ALA A 624 27.46 -78.10 25.43
C ALA A 624 26.34 -79.13 25.23
N THR A 625 26.43 -79.89 24.14
CA THR A 625 25.43 -80.90 23.76
C THR A 625 25.98 -82.29 24.03
N THR A 626 25.17 -83.15 24.68
CA THR A 626 25.54 -84.55 24.91
C THR A 626 25.86 -85.25 23.58
N GLY A 627 27.03 -85.90 23.50
CA GLY A 627 27.48 -86.56 22.28
C GLY A 627 28.34 -85.69 21.35
N LEU A 628 28.60 -84.43 21.70
CA LEU A 628 29.50 -83.53 20.97
C LEU A 628 30.52 -82.91 21.92
N THR A 629 31.80 -83.16 21.69
CA THR A 629 32.90 -82.54 22.48
C THR A 629 33.64 -81.53 21.61
N CYS A 630 33.43 -80.24 21.85
CA CYS A 630 34.14 -79.18 21.14
C CYS A 630 35.53 -78.95 21.72
N THR A 631 36.56 -78.95 20.87
CA THR A 631 37.97 -78.85 21.27
C THR A 631 38.60 -77.54 20.86
N ASN A 632 38.00 -76.81 19.92
CA ASN A 632 38.46 -75.52 19.46
C ASN A 632 37.27 -74.64 19.03
N ALA A 633 37.38 -73.33 19.25
CA ALA A 633 36.46 -72.34 18.72
C ALA A 633 37.26 -71.11 18.30
N VAL A 634 36.98 -70.61 17.09
CA VAL A 634 37.52 -69.34 16.59
C VAL A 634 36.37 -68.42 16.24
N CYS A 635 36.55 -67.12 16.44
CA CYS A 635 35.66 -66.11 15.92
C CYS A 635 36.38 -65.35 14.80
N GLY A 636 35.68 -65.07 13.71
CA GLY A 636 36.18 -64.21 12.64
C GLY A 636 35.07 -63.81 11.67
N SER A 637 35.46 -63.43 10.45
CA SER A 637 34.54 -62.96 9.41
C SER A 637 33.70 -61.76 9.84
N GLU A 638 34.30 -60.86 10.62
CA GLU A 638 33.63 -59.66 11.11
C GLU A 638 33.23 -58.76 9.94
N THR A 639 31.99 -58.25 9.99
CA THR A 639 31.48 -57.31 9.00
C THR A 639 31.10 -55.99 9.64
N ASN A 640 31.16 -54.91 8.86
CA ASN A 640 30.71 -53.58 9.22
C ASN A 640 31.22 -53.04 10.58
N GLY A 641 32.48 -53.34 10.92
CA GLY A 641 33.11 -52.87 12.15
C GLY A 641 32.72 -53.65 13.41
N ALA A 642 32.05 -54.81 13.28
CA ALA A 642 31.93 -55.76 14.38
C ALA A 642 33.30 -56.26 14.83
N ALA A 643 33.40 -56.72 16.08
CA ALA A 643 34.64 -57.22 16.66
C ALA A 643 34.39 -58.54 17.40
N CYS A 644 35.21 -59.54 17.10
CA CYS A 644 35.14 -60.83 17.76
C CYS A 644 35.54 -60.77 19.25
N PRO A 645 34.89 -61.57 20.11
CA PRO A 645 35.34 -61.76 21.49
C PRO A 645 36.71 -62.44 21.53
N SER A 646 37.55 -62.06 22.51
CA SER A 646 38.89 -62.65 22.73
C SER A 646 39.08 -63.16 24.17
N PRO A 647 38.27 -64.12 24.64
CA PRO A 647 38.52 -64.79 25.92
C PRO A 647 39.72 -65.75 25.81
N THR A 648 40.32 -66.11 26.95
CA THR A 648 41.43 -67.08 27.02
C THR A 648 41.05 -68.47 26.49
N ASP A 649 39.79 -68.86 26.64
CA ASP A 649 39.21 -70.08 26.06
C ASP A 649 37.79 -69.78 25.55
N LEU A 650 37.64 -69.73 24.22
CA LEU A 650 36.37 -69.39 23.56
C LEU A 650 35.36 -70.53 23.61
N VAL A 651 35.79 -71.79 23.62
CA VAL A 651 34.88 -72.96 23.76
C VAL A 651 34.22 -72.90 25.14
N SER A 652 35.03 -72.76 26.19
CA SER A 652 34.53 -72.65 27.56
C SER A 652 33.64 -71.41 27.73
N ALA A 653 33.99 -70.26 27.13
CA ALA A 653 33.17 -69.05 27.19
C ALA A 653 31.79 -69.27 26.55
N LEU A 654 31.74 -69.81 25.32
CA LEU A 654 30.50 -70.09 24.60
C LEU A 654 29.60 -71.12 25.30
N GLN A 655 30.19 -72.16 25.90
CA GLN A 655 29.46 -73.25 26.57
C GLN A 655 29.08 -72.93 28.02
N SER A 656 29.59 -71.83 28.59
CA SER A 656 29.27 -71.39 29.95
C SER A 656 27.91 -70.70 30.06
N THR A 657 27.42 -70.58 31.30
CA THR A 657 26.27 -69.73 31.64
C THR A 657 26.58 -68.24 31.65
N SER A 658 27.81 -67.83 31.33
CA SER A 658 28.17 -66.42 31.10
C SER A 658 28.09 -66.06 29.62
N GLY A 659 28.44 -66.99 28.73
CA GLY A 659 28.52 -66.78 27.28
C GLY A 659 29.76 -65.99 26.85
N ALA A 660 29.95 -65.85 25.54
CA ALA A 660 30.96 -64.97 24.97
C ALA A 660 30.35 -63.61 24.63
N THR A 661 30.89 -62.53 25.20
CA THR A 661 30.43 -61.16 24.97
C THR A 661 31.08 -60.58 23.72
N ILE A 662 30.29 -60.24 22.71
CA ILE A 662 30.74 -59.55 21.51
C ILE A 662 30.97 -58.07 21.87
N PRO A 663 32.21 -57.57 21.89
CA PRO A 663 32.52 -56.22 22.37
C PRO A 663 31.89 -55.11 21.52
N THR A 664 31.85 -55.30 20.19
CA THR A 664 31.26 -54.34 19.25
C THR A 664 30.45 -55.09 18.21
N LEU A 665 29.16 -54.77 18.11
CA LEU A 665 28.22 -55.33 17.15
C LEU A 665 27.31 -54.21 16.60
N PRO A 666 27.82 -53.39 15.67
CA PRO A 666 27.09 -52.28 15.08
C PRO A 666 25.88 -52.77 14.27
N ALA A 667 24.96 -51.87 13.94
CA ALA A 667 23.87 -52.16 13.01
C ALA A 667 24.43 -52.67 11.67
N ASN A 668 23.79 -53.69 11.11
CA ASN A 668 24.22 -54.45 9.93
C ASN A 668 25.58 -55.17 10.07
N GLY A 669 26.13 -55.25 11.29
CA GLY A 669 27.35 -56.00 11.58
C GLY A 669 27.06 -57.46 11.92
N SER A 670 28.03 -58.32 11.66
CA SER A 670 27.99 -59.74 12.01
C SER A 670 29.36 -60.26 12.46
N VAL A 671 29.35 -61.33 13.24
CA VAL A 671 30.53 -62.14 13.56
C VAL A 671 30.19 -63.62 13.38
N THR A 672 31.18 -64.42 13.00
CA THR A 672 31.03 -65.86 12.79
C THR A 672 31.91 -66.64 13.76
N PHE A 673 31.31 -67.53 14.53
CA PHE A 673 32.00 -68.48 15.38
C PHE A 673 32.09 -69.83 14.69
N THR A 674 33.31 -70.33 14.52
CA THR A 674 33.57 -71.66 13.98
C THR A 674 34.06 -72.58 15.09
N LEU A 675 33.27 -73.61 15.42
CA LEU A 675 33.59 -74.60 16.44
C LEU A 675 34.01 -75.91 15.79
N THR A 676 35.12 -76.50 16.25
CA THR A 676 35.56 -77.84 15.88
C THR A 676 35.19 -78.80 17.00
N CYS A 677 34.33 -79.77 16.71
CA CYS A 677 33.82 -80.71 17.71
C CYS A 677 33.95 -82.17 17.25
N GLN A 678 34.19 -83.06 18.20
CA GLN A 678 34.22 -84.50 18.00
C GLN A 678 32.85 -85.10 18.34
N VAL A 679 32.30 -85.88 17.41
CA VAL A 679 31.10 -86.68 17.62
C VAL A 679 31.46 -87.91 18.43
N ALA A 680 30.85 -88.07 19.61
CA ALA A 680 31.12 -89.19 20.50
C ALA A 680 30.79 -90.54 19.80
N PRO A 681 31.55 -91.60 20.09
CA PRO A 681 31.28 -92.97 19.62
C PRO A 681 29.90 -93.51 20.02
#